data_AF-A0A7N5KNX6-F1
#
_entry.id   AF-A0A7N5KNX6-F1
#
_cell.length_a   1.000
_cell.length_b   1.000
_cell.length_c   1.000
_cell.angle_alpha   90.00
_cell.angle_beta   90.00
_cell.angle_gamma   90.00
#
_symmetry.space_group_name_H-M   'P 1'
#
loop_
_entity.id
_entity.type
_entity.pdbx_description
1 polymer ?
#
loop_
_entity_poly.entity_id
_entity_poly.type
_entity_poly.pdbx_seq_one_letter_code
_entity_poly.pdbx_strand_id
1 'polypeptide(L)'
;MRPVRPREQGWGKPQGQDGEGELQGRRDLGSALGGGAEGERQALGTRGMASGQPVAKALLESSPQPCCCHPCRMDEKLRLRVGKSLGATQQEGEELGSEAFCAAMERSDLGRVSSPPWIRFPATLARRGHGGGDQRSPATSAVPGVGALMSLLSGRTKESMYHSLTYATILEMQAMMTFDPQDILLAGNMMKEAQTLCQRHRKKSSVTDSFSNLVHRPTMDQFTEEEIHAEVCYAECLLQRAALTFLQDENMVSFIKGGIKVRNSYQTYKELDSLVQSSQYCKGENHRHFEGGVKLGVGAFNLTLSMLPTRILRLLEFVGFSGNKDYGLLQLEEGASGHSFRAVLCVMLLLCYHTFLTFVLGTGNVNIEEAEKLLKPYLKRYPKGAIFLFFAGRIEAIKGNVDTAIQRFEECCEAQQHWKQFHHMCYWELMWCFTYKGQWKMAYFYADLLSKENSWSKATYIYMKAAYLSMFGKEDYKPFGDDEVELFRAVPGLKLKIAGKSLPTEKFAIRKSRRYLSPKPISLPIPALEMMYIWNGYAVIGKQPELTDGILGIITKAEEMLEKGPENEYSVDDECLVKLLKGLCLKYLGRVQEAEDNFRSISFNEKKIKYDHYLIPNALLELALLFMEQGRNEEAVKLLETAKQNYKNYSMESRTHFRIQAAILQAKSSLENGNRSMVSSVSL
;
A
#
# COMPACT_ATOMS: atom_id res chain seq x y z
N MET A 1 0.76 40.91 35.10
CA MET A 1 1.57 41.78 35.97
C MET A 1 2.24 40.92 37.03
N ARG A 2 3.53 41.13 37.33
CA ARG A 2 4.09 40.89 38.67
C ARG A 2 4.29 42.28 39.32
N PRO A 3 4.22 42.40 40.65
CA PRO A 3 5.46 42.58 41.43
C PRO A 3 5.51 41.66 42.67
N VAL A 4 6.63 40.99 43.01
CA VAL A 4 7.83 41.44 43.78
C VAL A 4 7.72 41.04 45.29
N ARG A 5 8.84 40.56 45.86
CA ARG A 5 9.03 40.15 47.28
C ARG A 5 9.26 41.41 48.18
N PRO A 6 9.80 41.44 49.44
CA PRO A 6 10.56 40.43 50.22
C PRO A 6 10.39 40.42 51.77
N ARG A 7 11.30 39.68 52.45
CA ARG A 7 11.75 39.79 53.87
C ARG A 7 10.81 39.27 54.98
N GLU A 8 11.29 38.81 56.15
CA GLU A 8 12.59 38.26 56.65
C GLU A 8 12.34 37.68 58.06
N GLN A 9 13.34 37.01 58.67
CA GLN A 9 13.42 36.59 60.10
C GLN A 9 12.48 35.43 60.53
N GLY A 10 12.89 34.46 61.38
CA GLY A 10 14.23 34.16 61.89
C GLY A 10 14.21 33.32 63.20
N TRP A 11 15.29 32.58 63.46
CA TRP A 11 15.66 31.89 64.71
C TRP A 11 14.79 30.66 65.11
N GLY A 12 15.32 29.57 65.68
CA GLY A 12 16.71 29.31 66.09
C GLY A 12 17.10 27.82 66.19
N LYS A 13 18.42 27.61 66.23
CA LYS A 13 19.18 26.37 66.57
C LYS A 13 19.24 26.20 68.12
N PRO A 14 19.73 25.10 68.75
CA PRO A 14 21.08 24.55 68.50
C PRO A 14 21.37 23.05 68.79
N GLN A 15 22.61 22.66 68.43
CA GLN A 15 23.50 21.61 69.01
C GLN A 15 23.03 20.12 69.08
N GLY A 16 23.90 19.12 68.85
CA GLY A 16 25.28 19.15 68.36
C GLY A 16 26.11 17.90 68.76
N GLN A 17 27.13 17.58 67.95
CA GLN A 17 28.33 16.77 68.26
C GLN A 17 28.17 15.29 68.63
N ASP A 18 29.17 14.40 68.52
CA ASP A 18 30.38 14.26 67.66
C ASP A 18 30.84 12.79 67.79
N GLY A 19 31.75 12.29 66.92
CA GLY A 19 32.34 10.94 67.11
C GLY A 19 33.07 10.37 65.89
N GLU A 20 34.38 10.62 65.81
CA GLU A 20 35.27 10.13 64.75
C GLU A 20 35.78 8.69 64.97
N GLY A 21 36.37 8.09 63.93
CA GLY A 21 37.09 6.81 63.99
C GLY A 21 37.78 6.50 62.66
N GLU A 22 39.11 6.44 62.63
CA GLU A 22 39.94 6.70 61.45
C GLU A 22 40.89 5.52 61.08
N LEU A 23 41.58 5.64 59.92
CA LEU A 23 42.84 4.98 59.50
C LEU A 23 42.77 3.54 58.95
N GLN A 24 43.50 3.07 57.92
CA GLN A 24 44.46 3.61 56.93
C GLN A 24 45.04 2.38 56.14
N GLY A 25 45.50 2.51 54.89
CA GLY A 25 46.23 1.40 54.21
C GLY A 25 46.53 1.58 52.72
N ARG A 26 47.74 2.08 52.37
CA ARG A 26 48.20 2.37 50.99
C ARG A 26 48.54 1.12 50.14
N ARG A 27 48.43 1.23 48.81
CA ARG A 27 49.61 1.31 47.91
C ARG A 27 49.32 1.78 46.48
N ASP A 28 50.38 2.27 45.83
CA ASP A 28 50.39 3.17 44.68
C ASP A 28 50.77 2.50 43.33
N LEU A 29 50.88 3.36 42.30
CA LEU A 29 51.53 3.19 40.99
C LEU A 29 50.68 2.54 39.87
N GLY A 30 50.53 3.15 38.69
CA GLY A 30 50.92 4.50 38.27
C GLY A 30 50.92 4.70 36.75
N SER A 31 50.62 5.93 36.29
CA SER A 31 51.20 6.68 35.15
C SER A 31 51.48 6.00 33.78
N ALA A 32 51.36 6.66 32.63
CA ALA A 32 50.83 7.98 32.22
C ALA A 32 50.95 8.10 30.68
N LEU A 33 50.73 9.32 30.15
CA LEU A 33 51.02 9.81 28.78
C LEU A 33 49.99 9.42 27.70
N GLY A 34 49.27 10.34 27.04
CA GLY A 34 49.13 11.79 27.24
C GLY A 34 49.50 12.64 26.00
N GLY A 35 48.74 13.72 25.79
CA GLY A 35 48.95 14.73 24.73
C GLY A 35 47.93 14.63 23.58
N GLY A 36 47.24 15.70 23.17
CA GLY A 36 47.20 17.08 23.73
C GLY A 36 46.73 18.12 22.69
N ALA A 37 46.36 19.32 23.16
CA ALA A 37 45.88 20.52 22.43
C ALA A 37 44.48 20.41 21.76
N GLU A 38 43.46 21.24 22.03
CA GLU A 38 43.33 22.73 22.11
C GLU A 38 43.33 23.41 20.72
N GLY A 39 42.53 24.44 20.39
CA GLY A 39 41.36 25.08 21.03
C GLY A 39 40.19 25.19 20.01
N GLU A 40 39.18 26.06 20.09
CA GLU A 40 38.93 27.24 20.93
C GLU A 40 37.42 27.37 21.27
N ARG A 41 37.07 28.20 22.26
CA ARG A 41 35.69 28.68 22.47
C ARG A 41 35.55 30.12 21.98
N GLN A 42 34.51 30.40 21.19
CA GLN A 42 33.81 31.69 21.23
C GLN A 42 32.30 31.48 21.16
N ALA A 43 31.54 32.41 21.72
CA ALA A 43 30.11 32.28 21.98
C ALA A 43 29.30 33.43 21.36
N LEU A 44 27.96 33.27 21.43
CA LEU A 44 26.89 34.23 21.10
C LEU A 44 26.48 34.32 19.62
N GLY A 45 25.16 34.22 19.38
CA GLY A 45 24.58 34.46 18.04
C GLY A 45 23.24 33.77 17.75
N THR A 46 22.22 33.92 18.59
CA THR A 46 20.87 33.42 18.27
C THR A 46 20.26 34.13 17.05
N ARG A 47 20.01 33.40 15.95
CA ARG A 47 18.96 33.73 14.97
C ARG A 47 18.57 32.47 14.18
N GLY A 48 17.33 32.02 14.34
CA GLY A 48 16.77 30.98 13.48
C GLY A 48 16.30 31.57 12.15
N MET A 49 16.49 30.83 11.05
CA MET A 49 15.78 31.04 9.79
C MET A 49 15.54 29.70 9.09
N ALA A 50 14.42 29.61 8.37
CA ALA A 50 13.94 28.38 7.74
C ALA A 50 14.68 28.05 6.43
N SER A 51 14.83 26.76 6.13
CA SER A 51 15.43 26.27 4.87
C SER A 51 14.55 25.21 4.16
N GLY A 52 13.26 25.51 4.00
CA GLY A 52 12.35 24.74 3.15
C GLY A 52 12.28 25.28 1.72
N GLN A 53 13.38 25.24 0.96
CA GLN A 53 13.49 25.89 -0.37
C GLN A 53 14.26 25.19 -1.52
N PRO A 54 14.93 24.01 -1.40
CA PRO A 54 15.63 23.43 -2.57
C PRO A 54 14.72 22.89 -3.70
N VAL A 55 13.55 22.33 -3.35
CA VAL A 55 12.79 21.43 -4.24
C VAL A 55 12.24 22.12 -5.50
N ALA A 56 11.66 23.32 -5.35
CA ALA A 56 11.08 24.06 -6.48
C ALA A 56 12.15 24.58 -7.46
N LYS A 57 13.36 24.85 -6.97
CA LYS A 57 14.46 25.38 -7.79
C LYS A 57 15.06 24.29 -8.67
N ALA A 58 15.30 23.10 -8.12
CA ALA A 58 15.82 21.95 -8.85
C ALA A 58 14.93 21.45 -10.01
N LEU A 59 13.61 21.62 -9.91
CA LEU A 59 12.65 21.25 -10.98
C LEU A 59 12.48 22.33 -12.06
N LEU A 60 12.87 23.59 -11.79
CA LEU A 60 12.80 24.70 -12.74
C LEU A 60 14.12 24.95 -13.48
N GLU A 61 15.26 24.57 -12.89
CA GLU A 61 16.59 24.79 -13.48
C GLU A 61 17.05 23.66 -14.44
N SER A 62 16.23 22.63 -14.65
CA SER A 62 16.49 21.54 -15.61
C SER A 62 15.88 21.77 -17.01
N SER A 63 15.47 23.00 -17.33
CA SER A 63 15.00 23.41 -18.66
C SER A 63 16.11 24.22 -19.37
N PRO A 64 16.28 24.09 -20.71
CA PRO A 64 17.20 24.96 -21.45
C PRO A 64 16.83 26.45 -21.30
N GLN A 65 17.84 27.32 -21.35
CA GLN A 65 17.68 28.76 -21.14
C GLN A 65 16.82 29.46 -22.21
N PRO A 66 16.25 30.65 -21.91
CA PRO A 66 15.00 31.10 -22.53
C PRO A 66 15.19 31.88 -23.83
N CYS A 67 14.17 31.81 -24.70
CA CYS A 67 13.96 32.83 -25.72
C CYS A 67 13.70 34.20 -25.08
N CYS A 68 14.43 35.22 -25.53
CA CYS A 68 14.29 36.59 -25.04
C CYS A 68 12.96 37.23 -25.46
N CYS A 69 11.96 37.27 -24.56
CA CYS A 69 10.86 38.24 -24.58
C CYS A 69 10.18 38.32 -23.19
N HIS A 70 10.36 39.44 -22.48
CA HIS A 70 9.75 39.87 -21.19
C HIS A 70 9.57 38.85 -20.03
N PRO A 71 10.17 39.10 -18.84
CA PRO A 71 9.99 38.23 -17.68
C PRO A 71 8.63 38.44 -16.99
N CYS A 72 7.73 37.47 -17.10
CA CYS A 72 6.53 37.41 -16.27
C CYS A 72 6.91 37.06 -14.82
N ARG A 73 7.05 38.08 -13.96
CA ARG A 73 7.33 37.89 -12.52
C ARG A 73 6.13 37.20 -11.84
N MET A 74 6.25 35.89 -11.57
CA MET A 74 5.34 35.22 -10.61
C MET A 74 5.42 35.90 -9.25
N ASP A 75 4.27 36.30 -8.72
CA ASP A 75 4.09 36.82 -7.36
C ASP A 75 4.68 35.84 -6.32
N GLU A 76 5.39 36.38 -5.33
CA GLU A 76 5.97 35.63 -4.22
C GLU A 76 4.89 34.91 -3.39
N LYS A 77 3.68 35.47 -3.30
CA LYS A 77 2.50 34.79 -2.73
C LYS A 77 2.07 33.59 -3.58
N LEU A 78 2.23 33.64 -4.90
CA LEU A 78 1.95 32.51 -5.78
C LEU A 78 3.00 31.41 -5.59
N ARG A 79 4.29 31.76 -5.49
CA ARG A 79 5.36 30.80 -5.15
C ARG A 79 5.15 30.12 -3.80
N LEU A 80 4.73 30.87 -2.77
CA LEU A 80 4.40 30.32 -1.45
C LEU A 80 3.14 29.43 -1.48
N ARG A 81 2.12 29.77 -2.28
CA ARG A 81 0.94 28.91 -2.49
C ARG A 81 1.31 27.62 -3.24
N VAL A 82 2.09 27.72 -4.31
CA VAL A 82 2.59 26.57 -5.09
C VAL A 82 3.48 25.69 -4.21
N GLY A 83 4.40 26.25 -3.42
CA GLY A 83 5.23 25.49 -2.49
C GLY A 83 4.43 24.76 -1.40
N LYS A 84 3.41 25.41 -0.80
CA LYS A 84 2.50 24.76 0.15
C LYS A 84 1.62 23.70 -0.51
N SER A 85 1.14 23.95 -1.73
CA SER A 85 0.38 22.97 -2.50
C SER A 85 1.23 21.75 -2.83
N LEU A 86 2.42 21.94 -3.40
CA LEU A 86 3.38 20.88 -3.71
C LEU A 86 3.76 20.07 -2.46
N GLY A 87 3.95 20.69 -1.29
CA GLY A 87 4.22 19.97 -0.03
C GLY A 87 3.04 19.11 0.45
N ALA A 88 1.80 19.63 0.36
CA ALA A 88 0.60 18.86 0.67
C ALA A 88 0.37 17.73 -0.36
N THR A 89 0.69 17.98 -1.63
CA THR A 89 0.52 17.04 -2.74
C THR A 89 1.59 15.96 -2.76
N GLN A 90 2.80 16.28 -2.34
CA GLN A 90 3.84 15.32 -2.02
C GLN A 90 3.34 14.38 -0.92
N GLN A 91 2.73 14.90 0.15
CA GLN A 91 2.15 14.07 1.21
C GLN A 91 0.97 13.21 0.72
N GLU A 92 -0.02 13.77 0.02
CA GLU A 92 -1.16 12.99 -0.54
C GLU A 92 -0.66 11.93 -1.56
N GLY A 93 0.44 12.18 -2.28
CA GLY A 93 0.96 11.30 -3.35
C GLY A 93 1.89 10.21 -2.84
N GLU A 94 2.73 10.53 -1.85
CA GLU A 94 3.46 9.55 -1.04
C GLU A 94 2.49 8.62 -0.30
N GLU A 95 1.32 9.12 0.12
CA GLU A 95 0.29 8.29 0.76
C GLU A 95 -0.47 7.40 -0.24
N LEU A 96 -0.78 7.82 -1.48
CA LEU A 96 -1.28 6.87 -2.49
C LEU A 96 -0.24 5.81 -2.85
N GLY A 97 1.00 6.26 -3.10
CA GLY A 97 2.12 5.38 -3.37
C GLY A 97 2.26 4.35 -2.25
N SER A 98 2.21 4.79 -0.99
CA SER A 98 2.23 3.91 0.17
C SER A 98 0.97 3.04 0.30
N GLU A 99 -0.26 3.53 0.15
CA GLU A 99 -1.46 2.71 0.40
C GLU A 99 -1.67 1.60 -0.63
N ALA A 100 -1.54 1.88 -1.93
CA ALA A 100 -1.71 0.87 -2.97
C ALA A 100 -0.57 -0.15 -2.96
N PHE A 101 0.66 0.33 -2.76
CA PHE A 101 1.85 -0.51 -2.62
C PHE A 101 1.78 -1.36 -1.35
N CYS A 102 1.46 -0.78 -0.20
CA CYS A 102 1.45 -1.50 1.07
C CYS A 102 0.22 -2.40 1.22
N ALA A 103 -0.91 -2.09 0.57
CA ALA A 103 -1.98 -3.08 0.42
C ALA A 103 -1.52 -4.34 -0.34
N ALA A 104 -0.55 -4.23 -1.25
CA ALA A 104 0.08 -5.36 -1.94
C ALA A 104 1.29 -5.95 -1.18
N MET A 105 2.01 -5.13 -0.40
CA MET A 105 3.32 -5.46 0.20
C MET A 105 3.27 -5.79 1.70
N GLU A 106 2.22 -5.40 2.44
CA GLU A 106 1.84 -5.97 3.77
C GLU A 106 1.48 -7.47 3.70
N ARG A 107 1.80 -8.10 2.58
CA ARG A 107 1.58 -9.48 2.21
C ARG A 107 2.92 -10.19 1.94
N SER A 108 4.06 -9.49 1.87
CA SER A 108 5.36 -10.07 1.44
C SER A 108 6.58 -9.31 1.99
N ASP A 109 7.53 -10.01 2.66
CA ASP A 109 8.84 -9.59 3.29
C ASP A 109 8.89 -9.89 4.80
N LEU A 110 9.95 -10.29 5.52
CA LEU A 110 10.88 -11.43 5.50
C LEU A 110 11.48 -11.62 6.93
N GLY A 111 12.35 -12.61 7.13
CA GLY A 111 13.25 -12.75 8.29
C GLY A 111 13.95 -14.12 8.38
N ARG A 112 15.29 -14.17 8.46
CA ARG A 112 16.03 -15.45 8.54
C ARG A 112 15.89 -16.12 9.91
N VAL A 113 15.09 -17.18 9.99
CA VAL A 113 15.21 -18.25 11.01
C VAL A 113 15.03 -19.62 10.35
N SER A 114 15.76 -20.63 10.81
CA SER A 114 15.57 -22.04 10.42
C SER A 114 14.18 -22.53 10.81
N SER A 115 13.40 -23.04 9.84
CA SER A 115 12.09 -23.64 10.12
C SER A 115 12.21 -24.83 11.08
N PRO A 116 11.39 -24.90 12.15
CA PRO A 116 11.30 -26.10 12.97
C PRO A 116 10.70 -27.27 12.17
N PRO A 117 11.13 -28.54 12.41
CA PRO A 117 10.76 -29.69 11.58
C PRO A 117 9.32 -30.22 11.78
N TRP A 118 8.39 -29.40 12.28
CA TRP A 118 7.02 -29.80 12.66
C TRP A 118 5.89 -29.17 11.83
N ILE A 119 6.17 -28.60 10.66
CA ILE A 119 5.11 -28.23 9.70
C ILE A 119 4.53 -29.52 9.08
N ARG A 120 3.75 -30.25 9.88
CA ARG A 120 2.72 -31.18 9.42
C ARG A 120 1.39 -30.46 9.58
N PHE A 121 0.76 -30.14 8.45
CA PHE A 121 -0.61 -29.64 8.41
C PHE A 121 -1.53 -30.53 9.26
N PRO A 122 -2.33 -30.00 10.19
CA PRO A 122 -3.35 -30.76 10.91
C PRO A 122 -4.59 -31.01 10.02
N ALA A 123 -4.39 -31.56 8.83
CA ALA A 123 -5.43 -31.87 7.84
C ALA A 123 -6.10 -33.24 8.07
N THR A 124 -6.11 -33.74 9.32
CA THR A 124 -6.53 -35.13 9.65
C THR A 124 -7.60 -35.20 10.73
N LEU A 125 -8.61 -34.31 10.68
CA LEU A 125 -9.82 -34.41 11.52
C LEU A 125 -11.15 -34.42 10.74
N ALA A 126 -11.11 -34.50 9.41
CA ALA A 126 -12.30 -34.58 8.56
C ALA A 126 -12.12 -35.51 7.33
N ARG A 127 -11.85 -36.80 7.56
CA ARG A 127 -12.13 -37.94 6.64
C ARG A 127 -11.82 -39.29 7.30
N ARG A 128 -12.87 -40.05 7.65
CA ARG A 128 -12.81 -41.52 7.89
C ARG A 128 -13.78 -42.19 6.91
N GLY A 129 -13.33 -43.26 6.24
CA GLY A 129 -14.05 -43.92 5.14
C GLY A 129 -13.74 -43.27 3.78
N HIS A 130 -13.43 -43.99 2.69
CA HIS A 130 -13.41 -45.44 2.44
C HIS A 130 -12.16 -45.88 1.64
N GLY A 131 -11.96 -47.20 1.58
CA GLY A 131 -10.77 -47.90 1.09
C GLY A 131 -10.31 -47.67 -0.35
N GLY A 132 -8.99 -47.80 -0.52
CA GLY A 132 -8.34 -48.71 -1.47
C GLY A 132 -8.53 -48.51 -2.98
N GLY A 133 -7.45 -48.13 -3.66
CA GLY A 133 -7.34 -48.21 -5.12
C GLY A 133 -5.93 -47.87 -5.60
N ASP A 134 -5.19 -48.87 -6.07
CA ASP A 134 -3.82 -48.72 -6.60
C ASP A 134 -3.85 -48.12 -8.01
N GLN A 135 -3.08 -47.04 -8.24
CA GLN A 135 -2.75 -46.59 -9.59
C GLN A 135 -1.50 -45.70 -9.63
N ARG A 136 -0.57 -46.07 -10.52
CA ARG A 136 0.75 -45.44 -10.67
C ARG A 136 0.61 -44.02 -11.23
N SER A 137 1.06 -43.02 -10.48
CA SER A 137 1.25 -41.66 -11.01
C SER A 137 2.42 -41.61 -12.00
N PRO A 138 2.26 -41.02 -13.19
CA PRO A 138 3.38 -40.78 -14.10
C PRO A 138 4.33 -39.73 -13.52
N ALA A 139 5.63 -39.87 -13.81
CA ALA A 139 6.65 -38.97 -13.30
C ALA A 139 6.41 -37.51 -13.73
N THR A 140 5.97 -36.67 -12.79
CA THR A 140 5.93 -35.23 -13.00
C THR A 140 7.35 -34.71 -13.10
N SER A 141 7.78 -34.31 -14.30
CA SER A 141 8.99 -33.50 -14.48
C SER A 141 8.90 -32.28 -13.57
N ALA A 142 9.88 -32.14 -12.67
CA ALA A 142 9.92 -31.00 -11.77
C ALA A 142 10.04 -29.72 -12.60
N VAL A 143 9.04 -28.84 -12.49
CA VAL A 143 9.12 -27.49 -13.09
C VAL A 143 10.36 -26.82 -12.51
N PRO A 144 11.28 -26.28 -13.34
CA PRO A 144 12.48 -25.63 -12.84
C PRO A 144 12.10 -24.50 -11.88
N GLY A 145 12.52 -24.60 -10.61
CA GLY A 145 12.31 -23.55 -9.62
C GLY A 145 13.05 -22.26 -10.00
N VAL A 146 12.74 -21.15 -9.32
CA VAL A 146 13.28 -19.82 -9.69
C VAL A 146 14.82 -19.81 -9.76
N GLY A 147 15.52 -20.56 -8.91
CA GLY A 147 16.98 -20.69 -8.98
C GLY A 147 17.50 -21.26 -10.31
N ALA A 148 16.77 -22.19 -10.95
CA ALA A 148 17.14 -22.73 -12.26
C ALA A 148 16.86 -21.73 -13.39
N LEU A 149 15.77 -20.98 -13.31
CA LEU A 149 15.50 -19.86 -14.23
C LEU A 149 16.60 -18.77 -14.13
N MET A 150 16.98 -18.41 -12.91
CA MET A 150 18.05 -17.45 -12.65
C MET A 150 19.40 -17.93 -13.19
N SER A 151 19.72 -19.22 -13.04
CA SER A 151 20.91 -19.82 -13.64
C SER A 151 20.88 -19.77 -15.18
N LEU A 152 19.73 -20.00 -15.82
CA LEU A 152 19.58 -19.96 -17.27
C LEU A 152 19.74 -18.52 -17.82
N LEU A 153 19.20 -17.53 -17.10
CA LEU A 153 19.27 -16.12 -17.50
C LEU A 153 20.67 -15.52 -17.29
N SER A 154 21.35 -15.87 -16.18
CA SER A 154 22.59 -15.23 -15.74
C SER A 154 23.68 -15.18 -16.82
N GLY A 155 23.84 -16.26 -17.59
CA GLY A 155 24.85 -16.39 -18.64
C GLY A 155 24.75 -15.40 -19.79
N ARG A 156 23.59 -14.76 -20.02
CA ARG A 156 23.36 -13.81 -21.13
C ARG A 156 23.08 -12.37 -20.68
N THR A 157 23.15 -12.10 -19.37
CA THR A 157 22.85 -10.78 -18.77
C THR A 157 23.73 -9.64 -19.28
N LYS A 158 24.94 -9.93 -19.78
CA LYS A 158 25.88 -8.92 -20.31
C LYS A 158 25.71 -8.62 -21.80
N GLU A 159 24.98 -9.47 -22.52
CA GLU A 159 24.89 -9.47 -23.99
C GLU A 159 23.49 -9.14 -24.51
N SER A 160 22.43 -9.46 -23.75
CA SER A 160 21.05 -9.30 -24.18
C SER A 160 20.26 -8.43 -23.22
N MET A 161 19.73 -7.30 -23.73
CA MET A 161 18.90 -6.37 -22.97
C MET A 161 17.72 -7.08 -22.27
N TYR A 162 17.07 -8.03 -22.95
CA TYR A 162 15.95 -8.81 -22.40
C TYR A 162 16.37 -9.76 -21.28
N HIS A 163 17.50 -10.44 -21.40
CA HIS A 163 17.99 -11.34 -20.34
C HIS A 163 18.45 -10.54 -19.12
N SER A 164 19.15 -9.42 -19.35
CA SER A 164 19.60 -8.49 -18.31
C SER A 164 18.42 -7.89 -17.52
N LEU A 165 17.43 -7.35 -18.24
CA LEU A 165 16.22 -6.78 -17.65
C LEU A 165 15.38 -7.82 -16.92
N THR A 166 15.15 -8.99 -17.52
CA THR A 166 14.35 -10.06 -16.87
C THR A 166 15.03 -10.54 -15.58
N TYR A 167 16.35 -10.76 -15.62
CA TYR A 167 17.12 -11.16 -14.43
C TYR A 167 17.09 -10.08 -13.34
N ALA A 168 17.28 -8.81 -13.72
CA ALA A 168 17.20 -7.69 -12.80
C ALA A 168 15.79 -7.50 -12.22
N THR A 169 14.74 -7.74 -13.02
CA THR A 169 13.33 -7.71 -12.59
C THR A 169 13.02 -8.82 -11.59
N ILE A 170 13.55 -10.03 -11.78
CA ILE A 170 13.37 -11.13 -10.82
C ILE A 170 14.09 -10.81 -9.50
N LEU A 171 15.28 -10.22 -9.54
CA LEU A 171 15.97 -9.75 -8.34
C LEU A 171 15.26 -8.57 -7.67
N GLU A 172 14.65 -7.68 -8.44
CA GLU A 172 13.80 -6.62 -7.89
C GLU A 172 12.56 -7.22 -7.24
N MET A 173 11.84 -8.14 -7.89
CA MET A 173 10.71 -8.85 -7.26
C MET A 173 11.15 -9.51 -5.95
N GLN A 174 12.32 -10.16 -5.92
CA GLN A 174 12.91 -10.65 -4.68
C GLN A 174 13.12 -9.50 -3.68
N ALA A 175 13.91 -8.47 -4.00
CA ALA A 175 14.22 -7.32 -3.13
C ALA A 175 12.98 -6.61 -2.56
N MET A 176 11.93 -6.49 -3.36
CA MET A 176 10.65 -5.91 -2.97
C MET A 176 9.97 -6.85 -1.96
N MET A 177 9.86 -8.14 -2.28
CA MET A 177 9.29 -9.15 -1.38
C MET A 177 10.22 -9.61 -0.25
N THR A 178 11.48 -9.15 -0.16
CA THR A 178 12.44 -9.51 0.89
C THR A 178 12.85 -8.35 1.78
N PHE A 179 12.57 -7.10 1.34
CA PHE A 179 12.96 -5.81 1.93
C PHE A 179 14.38 -5.76 2.55
N ASP A 180 15.24 -6.70 2.15
CA ASP A 180 16.54 -6.93 2.76
C ASP A 180 17.52 -5.95 2.12
N PRO A 181 18.30 -5.19 2.90
CA PRO A 181 19.24 -4.22 2.36
C PRO A 181 20.24 -4.80 1.35
N GLN A 182 20.59 -6.08 1.46
CA GLN A 182 21.49 -6.76 0.51
C GLN A 182 20.77 -7.10 -0.79
N ASP A 183 19.54 -7.62 -0.73
CA ASP A 183 18.75 -7.92 -1.93
C ASP A 183 18.37 -6.62 -2.67
N ILE A 184 17.95 -5.58 -1.95
CA ILE A 184 17.68 -4.23 -2.49
C ILE A 184 18.92 -3.63 -3.16
N LEU A 185 20.11 -3.81 -2.58
CA LEU A 185 21.37 -3.34 -3.17
C LEU A 185 21.74 -4.16 -4.41
N LEU A 186 21.58 -5.49 -4.36
CA LEU A 186 21.85 -6.39 -5.48
C LEU A 186 20.94 -6.09 -6.67
N ALA A 187 19.63 -5.99 -6.44
CA ALA A 187 18.66 -5.59 -7.45
C ALA A 187 18.97 -4.21 -8.03
N GLY A 188 19.29 -3.22 -7.18
CA GLY A 188 19.64 -1.86 -7.61
C GLY A 188 20.90 -1.81 -8.49
N ASN A 189 21.89 -2.66 -8.21
CA ASN A 189 23.10 -2.80 -9.02
C ASN A 189 22.81 -3.50 -10.35
N MET A 190 22.14 -4.66 -10.34
CA MET A 190 21.80 -5.38 -11.58
C MET A 190 20.89 -4.57 -12.49
N MET A 191 19.93 -3.81 -11.94
CA MET A 191 19.07 -2.93 -12.73
C MET A 191 19.84 -1.73 -13.32
N LYS A 192 20.90 -1.25 -12.65
CA LYS A 192 21.81 -0.25 -13.20
C LYS A 192 22.67 -0.82 -14.35
N GLU A 193 23.11 -2.06 -14.24
CA GLU A 193 23.80 -2.77 -15.34
C GLU A 193 22.87 -2.99 -16.53
N ALA A 194 21.66 -3.49 -16.32
CA ALA A 194 20.63 -3.65 -17.36
C ALA A 194 20.33 -2.33 -18.08
N GLN A 195 20.12 -1.24 -17.32
CA GLN A 195 19.92 0.09 -17.90
C GLN A 195 21.13 0.55 -18.74
N THR A 196 22.35 0.27 -18.27
CA THR A 196 23.58 0.64 -18.98
C THR A 196 23.73 -0.17 -20.26
N LEU A 197 23.32 -1.44 -20.27
CA LEU A 197 23.25 -2.25 -21.47
C LEU A 197 22.23 -1.66 -22.46
N CYS A 198 20.97 -1.47 -22.06
CA CYS A 198 19.94 -0.85 -22.92
C CYS A 198 20.43 0.46 -23.53
N GLN A 199 21.05 1.34 -22.73
CA GLN A 199 21.57 2.64 -23.19
C GLN A 199 22.67 2.57 -24.27
N ARG A 200 23.36 1.42 -24.44
CA ARG A 200 24.32 1.21 -25.55
C ARG A 200 23.64 0.89 -26.88
N HIS A 201 22.47 0.25 -26.82
CA HIS A 201 21.67 -0.19 -27.98
C HIS A 201 20.53 0.80 -28.33
N ARG A 202 20.26 1.79 -27.47
CA ARG A 202 19.39 2.93 -27.79
C ARG A 202 19.98 3.80 -28.89
N LYS A 203 19.11 4.48 -29.64
CA LYS A 203 19.52 5.44 -30.67
C LYS A 203 20.40 6.54 -30.07
N LYS A 204 21.59 6.72 -30.65
CA LYS A 204 22.53 7.78 -30.23
C LYS A 204 22.12 9.08 -30.90
N SER A 205 21.53 10.00 -30.15
CA SER A 205 21.34 11.39 -30.60
C SER A 205 22.69 12.10 -30.66
N SER A 206 23.10 12.54 -31.84
CA SER A 206 24.21 13.48 -31.96
C SER A 206 23.80 14.85 -31.45
N VAL A 207 24.76 15.63 -30.93
CA VAL A 207 24.54 17.01 -30.49
C VAL A 207 24.04 17.90 -31.64
N THR A 208 24.36 17.53 -32.89
CA THR A 208 23.84 18.16 -34.12
C THR A 208 22.35 17.88 -34.35
N ASP A 209 21.85 16.70 -34.00
CA ASP A 209 20.47 16.28 -34.27
C ASP A 209 19.49 16.98 -33.33
N SER A 210 19.94 17.32 -32.12
CA SER A 210 19.16 18.13 -31.18
C SER A 210 18.89 19.55 -31.69
N PHE A 211 19.74 20.09 -32.58
CA PHE A 211 19.51 21.41 -33.18
C PHE A 211 18.58 21.36 -34.41
N SER A 212 18.60 20.28 -35.22
CA SER A 212 17.66 20.13 -36.35
C SER A 212 16.23 19.82 -35.88
N ASN A 213 16.08 19.01 -34.82
CA ASN A 213 14.78 18.66 -34.22
C ASN A 213 14.04 19.86 -33.58
N LEU A 214 14.70 21.02 -33.42
CA LEU A 214 14.07 22.25 -32.95
C LEU A 214 13.34 23.01 -34.07
N VAL A 215 13.70 22.75 -35.34
CA VAL A 215 13.21 23.50 -36.51
C VAL A 215 12.24 22.65 -37.36
N HIS A 216 12.39 21.33 -37.37
CA HIS A 216 11.44 20.39 -37.98
C HIS A 216 11.02 19.34 -36.95
N ARG A 217 9.73 18.95 -36.95
CA ARG A 217 9.29 17.75 -36.23
C ARG A 217 10.11 16.56 -36.73
N PRO A 218 10.67 15.71 -35.85
CA PRO A 218 11.55 14.62 -36.26
C PRO A 218 10.81 13.68 -37.21
N THR A 219 11.41 13.44 -38.38
CA THR A 219 10.97 12.39 -39.31
C THR A 219 11.18 11.04 -38.64
N MET A 220 10.09 10.30 -38.38
CA MET A 220 10.08 9.09 -37.55
C MET A 220 10.74 7.86 -38.21
N ASP A 221 11.19 7.98 -39.46
CA ASP A 221 11.67 6.88 -40.33
C ASP A 221 13.05 6.29 -39.98
N GLN A 222 13.50 6.39 -38.72
CA GLN A 222 14.89 6.09 -38.33
C GLN A 222 15.04 5.43 -36.96
N PHE A 223 14.33 4.33 -36.71
CA PHE A 223 14.72 3.38 -35.66
C PHE A 223 14.83 1.98 -36.26
N THR A 224 15.94 1.30 -35.96
CA THR A 224 16.06 -0.15 -36.15
C THR A 224 15.17 -0.89 -35.15
N GLU A 225 14.87 -2.17 -35.45
CA GLU A 225 14.15 -3.04 -34.52
C GLU A 225 14.88 -3.13 -33.15
N GLU A 226 16.21 -3.23 -33.16
CA GLU A 226 16.99 -3.28 -31.91
C GLU A 226 16.85 -2.00 -31.06
N GLU A 227 16.88 -0.82 -31.69
CA GLU A 227 16.77 0.46 -30.97
C GLU A 227 15.37 0.66 -30.33
N ILE A 228 14.27 0.35 -31.03
CA ILE A 228 12.92 0.47 -30.42
C ILE A 228 12.74 -0.49 -29.24
N HIS A 229 13.34 -1.68 -29.31
CA HIS A 229 13.36 -2.64 -28.21
C HIS A 229 14.21 -2.13 -27.03
N ALA A 230 15.34 -1.46 -27.30
CA ALA A 230 16.18 -0.83 -26.29
C ALA A 230 15.51 0.35 -25.59
N GLU A 231 14.72 1.16 -26.30
CA GLU A 231 13.91 2.25 -25.72
C GLU A 231 12.90 1.71 -24.69
N VAL A 232 12.10 0.68 -25.04
CA VAL A 232 11.16 0.04 -24.10
C VAL A 232 11.89 -0.53 -22.89
N CYS A 233 12.95 -1.32 -23.09
CA CYS A 233 13.67 -1.94 -21.99
C CYS A 233 14.35 -0.90 -21.08
N TYR A 234 14.77 0.24 -21.61
CA TYR A 234 15.30 1.35 -20.84
C TYR A 234 14.22 2.10 -20.03
N ALA A 235 13.03 2.30 -20.60
CA ALA A 235 11.90 2.89 -19.89
C ALA A 235 11.45 2.02 -18.70
N GLU A 236 11.47 0.69 -18.85
CA GLU A 236 11.22 -0.28 -17.77
C GLU A 236 12.30 -0.20 -16.69
N CYS A 237 13.58 -0.24 -17.07
CA CYS A 237 14.69 -0.05 -16.14
C CYS A 237 14.55 1.25 -15.34
N LEU A 238 14.13 2.36 -15.96
CA LEU A 238 13.94 3.64 -15.26
C LEU A 238 12.86 3.54 -14.17
N LEU A 239 11.71 2.93 -14.49
CA LEU A 239 10.59 2.78 -13.55
C LEU A 239 10.96 1.90 -12.36
N GLN A 240 11.58 0.74 -12.64
CA GLN A 240 12.05 -0.20 -11.63
C GLN A 240 13.14 0.39 -10.73
N ARG A 241 14.13 1.09 -11.33
CA ARG A 241 15.11 1.85 -10.54
C ARG A 241 14.48 2.96 -9.72
N ALA A 242 13.36 3.54 -10.12
CA ALA A 242 12.65 4.53 -9.31
C ALA A 242 12.05 3.87 -8.06
N ALA A 243 11.36 2.74 -8.21
CA ALA A 243 10.82 1.95 -7.10
C ALA A 243 11.91 1.61 -6.07
N LEU A 244 13.01 0.99 -6.51
CA LEU A 244 14.16 0.68 -5.65
C LEU A 244 14.79 1.94 -5.00
N THR A 245 14.82 3.09 -5.70
CA THR A 245 15.34 4.34 -5.12
C THR A 245 14.47 4.82 -3.95
N PHE A 246 13.15 4.63 -4.01
CA PHE A 246 12.24 5.00 -2.92
C PHE A 246 12.34 4.05 -1.70
N LEU A 247 12.86 2.83 -1.89
CA LEU A 247 13.11 1.89 -0.78
C LEU A 247 14.49 2.08 -0.14
N GLN A 248 15.51 2.48 -0.91
CA GLN A 248 16.90 2.51 -0.45
C GLN A 248 17.24 3.62 0.56
N ASP A 249 16.58 4.78 0.49
CA ASP A 249 17.04 5.98 1.20
C ASP A 249 15.91 6.99 1.43
N GLU A 250 15.71 7.40 2.68
CA GLU A 250 14.61 8.27 3.11
C GLU A 250 14.82 9.76 2.77
N ASN A 251 15.96 10.14 2.21
CA ASN A 251 16.26 11.56 1.98
C ASN A 251 15.58 12.15 0.72
N MET A 252 15.34 13.47 0.79
CA MET A 252 14.70 14.25 -0.27
C MET A 252 15.43 14.17 -1.62
N VAL A 253 16.74 13.94 -1.63
CA VAL A 253 17.54 13.83 -2.86
C VAL A 253 17.22 12.52 -3.58
N SER A 254 17.08 11.42 -2.85
CA SER A 254 16.67 10.12 -3.41
C SER A 254 15.22 10.16 -3.90
N PHE A 255 14.30 10.83 -3.19
CA PHE A 255 12.95 11.10 -3.70
C PHE A 255 12.94 11.86 -5.04
N ILE A 256 13.68 12.98 -5.14
CA ILE A 256 13.79 13.75 -6.39
C ILE A 256 14.41 12.91 -7.52
N LYS A 257 15.47 12.13 -7.23
CA LYS A 257 16.09 11.21 -8.20
C LYS A 257 15.11 10.13 -8.69
N GLY A 258 14.25 9.62 -7.83
CA GLY A 258 13.17 8.68 -8.19
C GLY A 258 12.15 9.35 -9.11
N GLY A 259 11.62 10.52 -8.72
CA GLY A 259 10.64 11.27 -9.52
C GLY A 259 11.12 11.63 -10.94
N ILE A 260 12.41 12.00 -11.09
CA ILE A 260 13.02 12.24 -12.42
C ILE A 260 13.02 10.97 -13.28
N LYS A 261 13.28 9.79 -12.70
CA LYS A 261 13.24 8.52 -13.46
C LYS A 261 11.82 8.17 -13.90
N VAL A 262 10.83 8.34 -13.02
CA VAL A 262 9.41 8.14 -13.35
C VAL A 262 8.99 9.05 -14.50
N ARG A 263 9.35 10.34 -14.45
CA ARG A 263 9.07 11.30 -15.53
C ARG A 263 9.72 10.90 -16.86
N ASN A 264 10.99 10.51 -16.83
CA ASN A 264 11.70 10.12 -18.05
C ASN A 264 11.11 8.84 -18.66
N SER A 265 10.77 7.84 -17.83
CA SER A 265 10.09 6.61 -18.26
C SER A 265 8.74 6.93 -18.92
N TYR A 266 7.91 7.74 -18.26
CA TYR A 266 6.62 8.18 -18.79
C TYR A 266 6.73 8.90 -20.13
N GLN A 267 7.71 9.81 -20.26
CA GLN A 267 7.92 10.56 -21.49
C GLN A 267 8.35 9.64 -22.65
N THR A 268 9.28 8.70 -22.41
CA THR A 268 9.65 7.68 -23.40
C THR A 268 8.44 6.85 -23.81
N TYR A 269 7.59 6.41 -22.88
CA TYR A 269 6.38 5.66 -23.26
C TYR A 269 5.39 6.47 -24.11
N LYS A 270 5.22 7.79 -23.89
CA LYS A 270 4.38 8.62 -24.77
C LYS A 270 4.93 8.75 -26.18
N GLU A 271 6.24 8.84 -26.31
CA GLU A 271 6.92 8.90 -27.61
C GLU A 271 6.76 7.56 -28.37
N LEU A 272 6.92 6.44 -27.66
CA LEU A 272 6.72 5.10 -28.24
C LEU A 272 5.24 4.77 -28.54
N ASP A 273 4.30 5.25 -27.74
CA ASP A 273 2.86 5.16 -28.02
C ASP A 273 2.49 5.89 -29.32
N SER A 274 2.98 7.13 -29.45
CA SER A 274 2.82 7.94 -30.66
C SER A 274 3.41 7.25 -31.91
N LEU A 275 4.53 6.54 -31.74
CA LEU A 275 5.19 5.76 -32.79
C LEU A 275 4.39 4.51 -33.20
N VAL A 276 3.80 3.79 -32.23
CA VAL A 276 2.91 2.66 -32.50
C VAL A 276 1.64 3.13 -33.21
N GLN A 277 1.02 4.22 -32.75
CA GLN A 277 -0.19 4.81 -33.32
C GLN A 277 0.01 5.32 -34.74
N SER A 278 1.16 5.94 -35.06
CA SER A 278 1.47 6.36 -36.44
C SER A 278 1.80 5.19 -37.37
N SER A 279 2.14 4.01 -36.82
CA SER A 279 2.70 2.86 -37.54
C SER A 279 3.97 3.15 -38.34
N GLN A 280 4.66 4.26 -38.08
CA GLN A 280 5.89 4.69 -38.76
C GLN A 280 7.14 4.11 -38.08
N TYR A 281 7.26 2.78 -38.03
CA TYR A 281 8.41 2.11 -37.41
C TYR A 281 8.73 0.75 -38.07
N CYS A 282 9.93 0.23 -37.80
CA CYS A 282 10.37 -1.06 -38.35
C CYS A 282 9.58 -2.23 -37.73
N LYS A 283 8.67 -2.83 -38.52
CA LYS A 283 7.90 -4.03 -38.13
C LYS A 283 8.65 -5.32 -38.52
N GLY A 284 9.77 -5.59 -37.84
CA GLY A 284 10.50 -6.86 -37.96
C GLY A 284 9.75 -8.05 -37.35
N GLU A 285 10.37 -9.23 -37.28
CA GLU A 285 9.68 -10.46 -36.80
C GLU A 285 9.17 -10.33 -35.36
N ASN A 286 9.88 -9.55 -34.53
CA ASN A 286 9.66 -9.44 -33.09
C ASN A 286 8.85 -8.21 -32.66
N HIS A 287 8.36 -7.38 -33.59
CA HIS A 287 7.63 -6.14 -33.31
C HIS A 287 6.49 -6.29 -32.27
N ARG A 288 5.81 -7.43 -32.22
CA ARG A 288 4.79 -7.77 -31.22
C ARG A 288 5.29 -7.70 -29.76
N HIS A 289 6.58 -7.90 -29.53
CA HIS A 289 7.24 -7.82 -28.23
C HIS A 289 7.63 -6.38 -27.85
N PHE A 290 7.77 -5.50 -28.84
CA PHE A 290 7.88 -4.05 -28.68
C PHE A 290 6.50 -3.47 -28.36
N GLU A 291 5.49 -3.69 -29.22
CA GLU A 291 4.12 -3.20 -29.02
C GLU A 291 3.52 -3.65 -27.68
N GLY A 292 3.72 -4.91 -27.29
CA GLY A 292 3.29 -5.43 -25.99
C GLY A 292 3.97 -4.76 -24.78
N GLY A 293 5.18 -4.21 -24.96
CA GLY A 293 5.86 -3.44 -23.91
C GLY A 293 5.43 -1.97 -23.85
N VAL A 294 5.14 -1.36 -25.01
CA VAL A 294 4.49 -0.05 -25.06
C VAL A 294 3.13 -0.12 -24.36
N LYS A 295 2.30 -1.12 -24.72
CA LYS A 295 1.00 -1.40 -24.09
C LYS A 295 1.08 -1.58 -22.57
N LEU A 296 2.06 -2.35 -22.08
CA LEU A 296 2.31 -2.52 -20.65
C LEU A 296 2.55 -1.18 -19.95
N GLY A 297 3.51 -0.39 -20.44
CA GLY A 297 3.91 0.87 -19.79
C GLY A 297 2.87 1.97 -19.90
N VAL A 298 2.34 2.21 -21.11
CA VAL A 298 1.28 3.20 -21.36
C VAL A 298 0.03 2.87 -20.54
N GLY A 299 -0.34 1.59 -20.50
CA GLY A 299 -1.45 1.07 -19.70
C GLY A 299 -1.25 1.32 -18.20
N ALA A 300 -0.11 0.87 -17.66
CA ALA A 300 0.27 1.05 -16.25
C ALA A 300 0.28 2.52 -15.82
N PHE A 301 0.91 3.41 -16.62
CA PHE A 301 0.96 4.84 -16.32
C PHE A 301 -0.41 5.49 -16.35
N ASN A 302 -1.20 5.26 -17.41
CA ASN A 302 -2.53 5.86 -17.53
C ASN A 302 -3.46 5.41 -16.40
N LEU A 303 -3.48 4.11 -16.09
CA LEU A 303 -4.28 3.56 -15.01
C LEU A 303 -3.88 4.15 -13.65
N THR A 304 -2.58 4.10 -13.31
CA THR A 304 -2.07 4.60 -12.02
C THR A 304 -2.32 6.10 -11.84
N LEU A 305 -2.05 6.91 -12.86
CA LEU A 305 -2.28 8.37 -12.82
C LEU A 305 -3.77 8.69 -12.70
N SER A 306 -4.66 7.94 -13.36
CA SER A 306 -6.12 8.16 -13.29
C SER A 306 -6.72 7.91 -11.91
N MET A 307 -6.05 7.10 -11.07
CA MET A 307 -6.48 6.80 -9.71
C MET A 307 -6.06 7.87 -8.69
N LEU A 308 -5.19 8.81 -9.05
CA LEU A 308 -4.73 9.87 -8.14
C LEU A 308 -5.86 10.84 -7.76
N PRO A 309 -5.86 11.42 -6.55
CA PRO A 309 -6.79 12.47 -6.18
C PRO A 309 -6.62 13.69 -7.09
N THR A 310 -7.73 14.37 -7.41
CA THR A 310 -7.77 15.50 -8.35
C THR A 310 -6.88 16.70 -7.95
N ARG A 311 -6.37 16.76 -6.72
CA ARG A 311 -5.35 17.76 -6.31
C ARG A 311 -3.97 17.40 -6.82
N ILE A 312 -3.59 16.13 -6.70
CA ILE A 312 -2.31 15.58 -7.16
C ILE A 312 -2.25 15.58 -8.68
N LEU A 313 -3.31 15.04 -9.31
CA LEU A 313 -3.37 14.93 -10.76
C LEU A 313 -3.13 16.29 -11.42
N ARG A 314 -3.81 17.36 -10.96
CA ARG A 314 -3.62 18.74 -11.46
C ARG A 314 -2.19 19.29 -11.36
N LEU A 315 -1.40 18.82 -10.39
CA LEU A 315 0.00 19.26 -10.23
C LEU A 315 0.97 18.41 -11.03
N LEU A 316 0.65 17.13 -11.28
CA LEU A 316 1.40 16.29 -12.21
C LEU A 316 1.10 16.67 -13.67
N GLU A 317 -0.16 17.04 -13.99
CA GLU A 317 -0.60 17.61 -15.27
C GLU A 317 0.19 18.86 -15.64
N PHE A 318 0.42 19.76 -14.67
CA PHE A 318 1.27 20.94 -14.85
C PHE A 318 2.73 20.59 -15.24
N VAL A 319 3.22 19.40 -14.86
CA VAL A 319 4.57 18.90 -15.20
C VAL A 319 4.57 18.02 -16.46
N GLY A 320 3.39 17.75 -17.03
CA GLY A 320 3.19 17.03 -18.30
C GLY A 320 2.60 15.62 -18.17
N PHE A 321 2.27 15.15 -16.97
CA PHE A 321 1.64 13.85 -16.74
C PHE A 321 0.12 13.91 -16.89
N SER A 322 -0.44 13.09 -17.77
CA SER A 322 -1.88 12.86 -17.92
C SER A 322 -2.21 11.38 -17.79
N GLY A 323 -3.31 11.05 -17.11
CA GLY A 323 -3.80 9.67 -16.97
C GLY A 323 -5.26 9.55 -17.39
N ASN A 324 -5.54 8.66 -18.34
CA ASN A 324 -6.90 8.29 -18.74
C ASN A 324 -7.16 6.83 -18.35
N LYS A 325 -8.10 6.59 -17.42
CA LYS A 325 -8.41 5.25 -16.90
C LYS A 325 -8.76 4.27 -18.01
N ASP A 326 -9.70 4.64 -18.88
CA ASP A 326 -10.31 3.72 -19.85
C ASP A 326 -9.31 3.40 -20.97
N TYR A 327 -8.50 4.38 -21.37
CA TYR A 327 -7.37 4.15 -22.27
C TYR A 327 -6.29 3.25 -21.62
N GLY A 328 -6.02 3.45 -20.32
CA GLY A 328 -5.08 2.62 -19.57
C GLY A 328 -5.52 1.16 -19.50
N LEU A 329 -6.80 0.90 -19.25
CA LEU A 329 -7.37 -0.46 -19.26
C LEU A 329 -7.32 -1.07 -20.66
N LEU A 330 -7.75 -0.35 -21.71
CA LEU A 330 -7.70 -0.81 -23.10
C LEU A 330 -6.29 -1.25 -23.51
N GLN A 331 -5.26 -0.44 -23.21
CA GLN A 331 -3.87 -0.79 -23.54
C GLN A 331 -3.39 -2.04 -22.79
N LEU A 332 -3.77 -2.22 -21.52
CA LEU A 332 -3.47 -3.45 -20.78
C LEU A 332 -4.22 -4.67 -21.32
N GLU A 333 -5.50 -4.55 -21.67
CA GLU A 333 -6.33 -5.62 -22.22
C GLU A 333 -5.82 -6.10 -23.59
N GLU A 334 -5.46 -5.17 -24.47
CA GLU A 334 -4.80 -5.49 -25.74
C GLU A 334 -3.41 -6.12 -25.52
N GLY A 335 -2.64 -5.62 -24.55
CA GLY A 335 -1.33 -6.15 -24.21
C GLY A 335 -1.39 -7.57 -23.62
N ALA A 336 -2.42 -7.85 -22.82
CA ALA A 336 -2.73 -9.15 -22.21
C ALA A 336 -3.22 -10.17 -23.26
N SER A 337 -4.00 -9.72 -24.24
CA SER A 337 -4.53 -10.55 -25.33
C SER A 337 -3.47 -10.86 -26.40
N GLY A 338 -2.45 -10.01 -26.54
CA GLY A 338 -1.38 -10.17 -27.51
C GLY A 338 -0.40 -11.31 -27.20
N HIS A 339 0.20 -11.89 -28.23
CA HIS A 339 1.26 -12.90 -28.09
C HIS A 339 2.64 -12.27 -27.82
N SER A 340 2.74 -11.51 -26.72
CA SER A 340 3.97 -10.83 -26.30
C SER A 340 4.59 -11.46 -25.04
N PHE A 341 5.91 -11.32 -24.86
CA PHE A 341 6.59 -11.69 -23.61
C PHE A 341 5.98 -11.00 -22.38
N ARG A 342 5.48 -9.77 -22.55
CA ARG A 342 4.93 -8.92 -21.50
C ARG A 342 3.43 -9.11 -21.25
N ALA A 343 2.75 -9.95 -22.04
CA ALA A 343 1.32 -10.21 -21.90
C ALA A 343 0.95 -10.70 -20.49
N VAL A 344 1.80 -11.55 -19.88
CA VAL A 344 1.60 -12.01 -18.49
C VAL A 344 1.69 -10.85 -17.49
N LEU A 345 2.53 -9.84 -17.71
CA LEU A 345 2.63 -8.67 -16.84
C LEU A 345 1.38 -7.77 -16.97
N CYS A 346 0.85 -7.60 -18.18
CA CYS A 346 -0.44 -6.93 -18.37
C CYS A 346 -1.58 -7.65 -17.64
N VAL A 347 -1.63 -8.99 -17.74
CA VAL A 347 -2.59 -9.82 -17.00
C VAL A 347 -2.43 -9.66 -15.49
N MET A 348 -1.19 -9.65 -14.96
CA MET A 348 -0.95 -9.43 -13.53
C MET A 348 -1.41 -8.04 -13.08
N LEU A 349 -1.17 -6.99 -13.86
CA LEU A 349 -1.64 -5.64 -13.52
C LEU A 349 -3.17 -5.53 -13.55
N LEU A 350 -3.84 -6.13 -14.53
CA LEU A 350 -5.31 -6.19 -14.59
C LEU A 350 -5.89 -7.00 -13.42
N LEU A 351 -5.30 -8.17 -13.10
CA LEU A 351 -5.69 -8.95 -11.92
C LEU A 351 -5.52 -8.14 -10.64
N CYS A 352 -4.37 -7.48 -10.42
CA CYS A 352 -4.17 -6.58 -9.28
C CYS A 352 -5.20 -5.43 -9.25
N TYR A 353 -5.50 -4.85 -10.41
CA TYR A 353 -6.48 -3.78 -10.52
C TYR A 353 -7.87 -4.23 -10.09
N HIS A 354 -8.36 -5.34 -10.65
CA HIS A 354 -9.69 -5.86 -10.36
C HIS A 354 -9.78 -6.49 -8.96
N THR A 355 -8.80 -7.26 -8.48
CA THR A 355 -8.93 -8.01 -7.21
C THR A 355 -8.43 -7.28 -5.96
N PHE A 356 -7.63 -6.22 -6.11
CA PHE A 356 -7.08 -5.43 -4.99
C PHE A 356 -7.42 -3.94 -5.09
N LEU A 357 -7.05 -3.26 -6.17
CA LEU A 357 -7.14 -1.79 -6.20
C LEU A 357 -8.59 -1.29 -6.15
N THR A 358 -9.47 -1.81 -7.00
CA THR A 358 -10.91 -1.48 -6.96
C THR A 358 -11.61 -1.98 -5.69
N PHE A 359 -11.11 -3.07 -5.10
CA PHE A 359 -11.65 -3.65 -3.87
C PHE A 359 -11.30 -2.83 -2.62
N VAL A 360 -10.05 -2.39 -2.46
CA VAL A 360 -9.57 -1.67 -1.25
C VAL A 360 -9.81 -0.17 -1.33
N LEU A 361 -9.61 0.44 -2.52
CA LEU A 361 -9.65 1.89 -2.74
C LEU A 361 -10.92 2.36 -3.47
N GLY A 362 -11.68 1.45 -4.08
CA GLY A 362 -12.93 1.75 -4.79
C GLY A 362 -14.19 1.57 -3.93
N THR A 363 -15.33 1.47 -4.60
CA THR A 363 -16.65 1.25 -3.96
C THR A 363 -16.91 -0.23 -3.61
N GLY A 364 -15.94 -1.13 -3.83
CA GLY A 364 -16.11 -2.58 -3.65
C GLY A 364 -16.76 -3.29 -4.85
N ASN A 365 -17.24 -2.56 -5.85
CA ASN A 365 -17.75 -3.10 -7.10
C ASN A 365 -16.60 -3.60 -7.99
N VAL A 366 -16.25 -4.87 -7.83
CA VAL A 366 -15.20 -5.56 -8.60
C VAL A 366 -15.80 -6.23 -9.84
N ASN A 367 -15.15 -6.08 -11.00
CA ASN A 367 -15.42 -6.92 -12.17
C ASN A 367 -14.75 -8.30 -11.97
N ILE A 368 -15.47 -9.21 -11.32
CA ILE A 368 -15.01 -10.57 -11.02
C ILE A 368 -14.90 -11.41 -12.31
N GLU A 369 -15.85 -11.25 -13.23
CA GLU A 369 -15.93 -12.00 -14.48
C GLU A 369 -14.69 -11.79 -15.36
N GLU A 370 -14.23 -10.54 -15.49
CA GLU A 370 -13.01 -10.24 -16.25
C GLU A 370 -11.75 -10.79 -15.56
N ALA A 371 -11.67 -10.72 -14.22
CA ALA A 371 -10.58 -11.33 -13.48
C ALA A 371 -10.50 -12.86 -13.68
N GLU A 372 -11.65 -13.55 -13.70
CA GLU A 372 -11.71 -14.98 -14.00
C GLU A 372 -11.33 -15.30 -15.45
N LYS A 373 -11.82 -14.51 -16.41
CA LYS A 373 -11.51 -14.61 -17.84
C LYS A 373 -10.01 -14.46 -18.10
N LEU A 374 -9.36 -13.49 -17.45
CA LEU A 374 -7.91 -13.27 -17.51
C LEU A 374 -7.10 -14.42 -16.89
N LEU A 375 -7.56 -14.97 -15.75
CA LEU A 375 -6.81 -15.98 -15.00
C LEU A 375 -6.93 -17.40 -15.58
N LYS A 376 -8.11 -17.77 -16.10
CA LYS A 376 -8.44 -19.15 -16.53
C LYS A 376 -7.45 -19.77 -17.54
N PRO A 377 -6.93 -19.06 -18.57
CA PRO A 377 -5.92 -19.61 -19.48
C PRO A 377 -4.61 -19.98 -18.77
N TYR A 378 -4.21 -19.21 -17.76
CA TYR A 378 -2.97 -19.43 -17.02
C TYR A 378 -3.09 -20.57 -16.00
N LEU A 379 -4.22 -20.72 -15.31
CA LEU A 379 -4.47 -21.91 -14.49
C LEU A 379 -4.47 -23.20 -15.32
N LYS A 380 -5.00 -23.17 -16.55
CA LYS A 380 -4.94 -24.31 -17.48
C LYS A 380 -3.50 -24.63 -17.93
N ARG A 381 -2.69 -23.61 -18.20
CA ARG A 381 -1.31 -23.76 -18.71
C ARG A 381 -0.27 -24.04 -17.62
N TYR A 382 -0.49 -23.50 -16.43
CA TYR A 382 0.42 -23.53 -15.28
C TYR A 382 -0.35 -23.87 -13.99
N PRO A 383 -0.91 -25.09 -13.86
CA PRO A 383 -1.79 -25.46 -12.73
C PRO A 383 -1.11 -25.46 -11.36
N LYS A 384 0.24 -25.40 -11.31
CA LYS A 384 1.04 -25.23 -10.09
C LYS A 384 1.78 -23.88 -10.03
N GLY A 385 1.36 -22.89 -10.83
CA GLY A 385 1.93 -21.55 -10.77
C GLY A 385 1.40 -20.80 -9.56
N ALA A 386 2.22 -20.68 -8.50
CA ALA A 386 1.82 -20.10 -7.21
C ALA A 386 1.08 -18.76 -7.35
N ILE A 387 1.61 -17.81 -8.15
CA ILE A 387 0.96 -16.51 -8.37
C ILE A 387 -0.47 -16.64 -8.95
N PHE A 388 -0.71 -17.60 -9.84
CA PHE A 388 -2.05 -17.84 -10.40
C PHE A 388 -2.99 -18.53 -9.39
N LEU A 389 -2.47 -19.43 -8.55
CA LEU A 389 -3.24 -20.04 -7.47
C LEU A 389 -3.62 -19.02 -6.39
N PHE A 390 -2.71 -18.09 -6.07
CA PHE A 390 -2.98 -16.95 -5.19
C PHE A 390 -4.11 -16.07 -5.74
N PHE A 391 -4.08 -15.70 -7.03
CA PHE A 391 -5.19 -14.96 -7.65
C PHE A 391 -6.49 -15.77 -7.69
N ALA A 392 -6.43 -17.10 -7.84
CA ALA A 392 -7.62 -17.95 -7.78
C ALA A 392 -8.26 -17.92 -6.39
N GLY A 393 -7.47 -18.08 -5.32
CA GLY A 393 -7.94 -17.95 -3.94
C GLY A 393 -8.49 -16.54 -3.66
N ARG A 394 -7.83 -15.51 -4.18
CA ARG A 394 -8.30 -14.12 -4.04
C ARG A 394 -9.65 -13.88 -4.71
N ILE A 395 -9.87 -14.43 -5.92
CA ILE A 395 -11.14 -14.34 -6.63
C ILE A 395 -12.26 -15.05 -5.83
N GLU A 396 -12.00 -16.23 -5.28
CA GLU A 396 -12.98 -16.93 -4.44
C GLU A 396 -13.25 -16.16 -3.13
N ALA A 397 -12.24 -15.50 -2.54
CA ALA A 397 -12.42 -14.65 -1.37
C ALA A 397 -13.35 -13.46 -1.66
N ILE A 398 -13.16 -12.72 -2.76
CA ILE A 398 -14.03 -11.58 -3.11
C ILE A 398 -15.45 -11.98 -3.54
N LYS A 399 -15.66 -13.23 -3.97
CA LYS A 399 -16.99 -13.82 -4.18
C LYS A 399 -17.72 -14.16 -2.87
N GLY A 400 -17.01 -14.20 -1.74
CA GLY A 400 -17.53 -14.73 -0.47
C GLY A 400 -17.42 -16.26 -0.35
N ASN A 401 -16.75 -16.95 -1.27
CA ASN A 401 -16.55 -18.40 -1.25
C ASN A 401 -15.37 -18.76 -0.32
N VAL A 402 -15.48 -18.39 0.96
CA VAL A 402 -14.34 -18.35 1.91
C VAL A 402 -13.66 -19.71 2.08
N ASP A 403 -14.42 -20.82 2.12
CA ASP A 403 -13.83 -22.16 2.24
C ASP A 403 -13.06 -22.61 0.98
N THR A 404 -13.54 -22.24 -0.21
CA THR A 404 -12.80 -22.46 -1.47
C THR A 404 -11.55 -21.59 -1.52
N ALA A 405 -11.63 -20.34 -1.04
CA ALA A 405 -10.48 -19.44 -0.97
C ALA A 405 -9.38 -20.01 -0.08
N ILE A 406 -9.72 -20.52 1.12
CA ILE A 406 -8.78 -21.20 2.02
C ILE A 406 -8.04 -22.34 1.30
N GLN A 407 -8.78 -23.24 0.65
CA GLN A 407 -8.20 -24.36 -0.10
C GLN A 407 -7.21 -23.89 -1.19
N ARG A 408 -7.55 -22.83 -1.94
CA ARG A 408 -6.65 -22.28 -2.98
C ARG A 408 -5.39 -21.63 -2.42
N PHE A 409 -5.47 -20.98 -1.26
CA PHE A 409 -4.30 -20.42 -0.60
C PHE A 409 -3.40 -21.52 -0.01
N GLU A 410 -3.98 -22.61 0.50
CA GLU A 410 -3.24 -23.81 0.93
C GLU A 410 -2.55 -24.50 -0.26
N GLU A 411 -3.27 -24.74 -1.37
CA GLU A 411 -2.69 -25.23 -2.65
C GLU A 411 -1.54 -24.35 -3.15
N CYS A 412 -1.66 -23.02 -3.03
CA CYS A 412 -0.62 -22.07 -3.41
C CYS A 412 0.64 -22.22 -2.53
N CYS A 413 0.46 -22.43 -1.23
CA CYS A 413 1.56 -22.73 -0.31
C CYS A 413 2.25 -24.05 -0.65
N GLU A 414 1.50 -25.09 -1.00
CA GLU A 414 2.06 -26.40 -1.39
C GLU A 414 2.79 -26.35 -2.75
N ALA A 415 2.38 -25.48 -3.68
CA ALA A 415 2.89 -25.45 -5.05
C ALA A 415 4.39 -25.14 -5.17
N GLN A 416 4.99 -24.42 -4.21
CA GLN A 416 6.42 -24.11 -4.19
C GLN A 416 6.92 -23.86 -2.76
N GLN A 417 8.21 -24.06 -2.50
CA GLN A 417 8.85 -23.89 -1.18
C GLN A 417 10.11 -23.00 -1.21
N HIS A 418 10.45 -22.43 -2.37
CA HIS A 418 11.69 -21.65 -2.56
C HIS A 418 11.53 -20.19 -2.12
N TRP A 419 10.36 -19.60 -2.39
CA TRP A 419 10.03 -18.21 -2.11
C TRP A 419 8.89 -18.18 -1.08
N LYS A 420 9.24 -18.27 0.21
CA LYS A 420 8.29 -18.21 1.35
C LYS A 420 7.42 -16.94 1.36
N GLN A 421 7.87 -15.90 0.66
CA GLN A 421 7.16 -14.65 0.43
C GLN A 421 5.75 -14.88 -0.17
N PHE A 422 5.61 -15.84 -1.11
CA PHE A 422 4.29 -16.22 -1.62
C PHE A 422 3.43 -16.92 -0.57
N HIS A 423 4.04 -17.63 0.41
CA HIS A 423 3.30 -18.18 1.55
C HIS A 423 2.80 -17.07 2.46
N HIS A 424 3.61 -16.03 2.71
CA HIS A 424 3.18 -14.86 3.49
C HIS A 424 1.98 -14.15 2.84
N MET A 425 1.94 -14.07 1.51
CA MET A 425 0.78 -13.51 0.80
C MET A 425 -0.48 -14.34 1.06
N CYS A 426 -0.33 -15.67 1.07
CA CYS A 426 -1.40 -16.60 1.38
C CYS A 426 -1.80 -16.55 2.86
N TYR A 427 -0.84 -16.45 3.80
CA TYR A 427 -1.09 -16.33 5.24
C TYR A 427 -1.88 -15.06 5.58
N TRP A 428 -1.60 -13.95 4.89
CA TRP A 428 -2.38 -12.72 5.01
C TRP A 428 -3.84 -12.93 4.58
N GLU A 429 -4.09 -13.55 3.43
CA GLU A 429 -5.48 -13.80 2.99
C GLU A 429 -6.17 -14.88 3.84
N LEU A 430 -5.44 -15.90 4.32
CA LEU A 430 -5.94 -16.93 5.24
C LEU A 430 -6.34 -16.32 6.58
N MET A 431 -5.52 -15.43 7.15
CA MET A 431 -5.85 -14.63 8.34
C MET A 431 -7.21 -13.93 8.18
N TRP A 432 -7.45 -13.29 7.03
CA TRP A 432 -8.74 -12.66 6.72
C TRP A 432 -9.87 -13.67 6.49
N CYS A 433 -9.63 -14.78 5.79
CA CYS A 433 -10.63 -15.84 5.61
C CYS A 433 -11.11 -16.42 6.96
N PHE A 434 -10.19 -16.68 7.89
CA PHE A 434 -10.55 -17.12 9.24
C PHE A 434 -11.20 -16.02 10.08
N THR A 435 -10.88 -14.75 9.83
CA THR A 435 -11.59 -13.59 10.41
C THR A 435 -13.06 -13.55 9.96
N TYR A 436 -13.31 -13.73 8.66
CA TYR A 436 -14.67 -13.75 8.09
C TYR A 436 -15.53 -14.88 8.66
N LYS A 437 -14.92 -16.01 9.02
CA LYS A 437 -15.57 -17.15 9.69
C LYS A 437 -15.67 -17.01 11.21
N GLY A 438 -15.19 -15.90 11.81
CA GLY A 438 -15.12 -15.72 13.27
C GLY A 438 -14.17 -16.68 14.00
N GLN A 439 -13.24 -17.33 13.29
CA GLN A 439 -12.34 -18.36 13.82
C GLN A 439 -11.05 -17.74 14.36
N TRP A 440 -11.18 -17.00 15.46
CA TRP A 440 -10.11 -16.17 16.04
C TRP A 440 -8.79 -16.89 16.29
N LYS A 441 -8.83 -18.17 16.71
CA LYS A 441 -7.62 -18.97 16.97
C LYS A 441 -6.79 -19.22 15.70
N MET A 442 -7.45 -19.45 14.56
CA MET A 442 -6.76 -19.63 13.27
C MET A 442 -6.28 -18.28 12.70
N ALA A 443 -7.08 -17.23 12.83
CA ALA A 443 -6.67 -15.88 12.42
C ALA A 443 -5.45 -15.39 13.23
N TYR A 444 -5.46 -15.61 14.55
CA TYR A 444 -4.33 -15.39 15.45
C TYR A 444 -3.09 -16.17 15.01
N PHE A 445 -3.22 -17.46 14.66
CA PHE A 445 -2.08 -18.29 14.22
C PHE A 445 -1.38 -17.70 12.99
N TYR A 446 -2.13 -17.26 11.98
CA TYR A 446 -1.54 -16.62 10.80
C TYR A 446 -0.98 -15.23 11.10
N ALA A 447 -1.61 -14.44 11.98
CA ALA A 447 -1.07 -13.16 12.44
C ALA A 447 0.24 -13.32 13.24
N ASP A 448 0.35 -14.36 14.08
CA ASP A 448 1.56 -14.71 14.81
C ASP A 448 2.68 -15.16 13.86
N LEU A 449 2.37 -16.03 12.89
CA LEU A 449 3.32 -16.48 11.86
C LEU A 449 3.85 -15.30 11.02
N LEU A 450 2.97 -14.41 10.58
CA LEU A 450 3.37 -13.15 9.93
C LEU A 450 4.21 -12.28 10.87
N SER A 451 3.83 -12.08 12.13
CA SER A 451 4.61 -11.23 13.06
C SER A 451 6.05 -11.74 13.30
N LYS A 452 6.28 -13.04 13.13
CA LYS A 452 7.58 -13.72 13.29
C LYS A 452 8.39 -13.75 12.01
N GLU A 453 7.76 -14.02 10.87
CA GLU A 453 8.43 -14.24 9.57
C GLU A 453 8.36 -13.04 8.60
N ASN A 454 7.56 -12.02 8.90
CA ASN A 454 7.32 -10.86 8.03
C ASN A 454 7.82 -9.55 8.70
N SER A 455 8.55 -8.73 7.94
CA SER A 455 9.13 -7.45 8.35
C SER A 455 8.46 -6.23 7.74
N TRP A 456 7.48 -6.36 6.85
CA TRP A 456 6.93 -5.21 6.14
C TRP A 456 6.13 -4.26 7.04
N SER A 457 5.33 -4.83 7.96
CA SER A 457 4.37 -4.09 8.79
C SER A 457 4.22 -4.75 10.16
N LYS A 458 5.34 -4.90 10.86
CA LYS A 458 5.42 -5.59 12.17
C LYS A 458 4.45 -5.01 13.19
N ALA A 459 4.27 -3.69 13.21
CA ALA A 459 3.32 -3.07 14.12
C ALA A 459 1.86 -3.48 13.79
N THR A 460 1.52 -3.68 12.51
CA THR A 460 0.21 -4.16 12.08
C THR A 460 -0.01 -5.63 12.43
N TYR A 461 0.95 -6.54 12.18
CA TYR A 461 0.75 -7.96 12.54
C TYR A 461 0.65 -8.17 14.05
N ILE A 462 1.47 -7.49 14.86
CA ILE A 462 1.37 -7.56 16.32
C ILE A 462 0.07 -6.93 16.82
N TYR A 463 -0.41 -5.84 16.20
CA TYR A 463 -1.74 -5.30 16.47
C TYR A 463 -2.86 -6.30 16.13
N MET A 464 -2.80 -6.95 14.97
CA MET A 464 -3.78 -7.97 14.58
C MET A 464 -3.73 -9.19 15.52
N LYS A 465 -2.53 -9.64 15.91
CA LYS A 465 -2.33 -10.71 16.89
C LYS A 465 -2.97 -10.37 18.24
N ALA A 466 -2.74 -9.17 18.77
CA ALA A 466 -3.38 -8.66 19.98
C ALA A 466 -4.91 -8.54 19.82
N ALA A 467 -5.36 -8.03 18.67
CA ALA A 467 -6.76 -7.87 18.34
C ALA A 467 -7.50 -9.22 18.30
N TYR A 468 -6.94 -10.26 17.69
CA TYR A 468 -7.53 -11.59 17.71
C TYR A 468 -7.53 -12.20 19.11
N LEU A 469 -6.45 -12.05 19.89
CA LEU A 469 -6.38 -12.55 21.26
C LEU A 469 -7.46 -11.89 22.14
N SER A 470 -7.74 -10.60 21.94
CA SER A 470 -8.83 -9.90 22.65
C SER A 470 -10.25 -10.33 22.25
N MET A 471 -10.43 -11.07 21.16
CA MET A 471 -11.72 -11.63 20.72
C MET A 471 -11.99 -13.05 21.28
N PHE A 472 -11.06 -13.61 22.06
CA PHE A 472 -11.21 -14.94 22.66
C PHE A 472 -12.21 -14.90 23.83
N GLY A 473 -12.90 -16.02 24.07
CA GLY A 473 -13.76 -16.16 25.25
C GLY A 473 -12.95 -16.15 26.55
N LYS A 474 -13.58 -15.80 27.67
CA LYS A 474 -12.92 -15.77 29.00
C LYS A 474 -12.32 -17.11 29.43
N GLU A 475 -12.84 -18.21 28.90
CA GLU A 475 -12.40 -19.58 29.18
C GLU A 475 -11.49 -20.15 28.07
N ASP A 476 -11.24 -19.40 27.00
CA ASP A 476 -10.35 -19.85 25.92
C ASP A 476 -8.89 -19.81 26.37
N TYR A 477 -8.18 -20.89 26.11
CA TYR A 477 -6.73 -20.96 26.32
C TYR A 477 -5.98 -19.94 25.44
N LYS A 478 -5.25 -19.02 26.07
CA LYS A 478 -4.34 -18.07 25.39
C LYS A 478 -3.12 -18.83 24.84
N PRO A 479 -2.87 -18.85 23.52
CA PRO A 479 -1.75 -19.59 22.93
C PRO A 479 -0.41 -19.00 23.35
N PHE A 480 0.61 -19.86 23.49
CA PHE A 480 2.02 -19.48 23.71
C PHE A 480 2.33 -18.60 24.92
N GLY A 481 1.36 -18.38 25.83
CA GLY A 481 1.52 -17.48 26.98
C GLY A 481 1.51 -16.00 26.62
N ASP A 482 1.07 -15.64 25.41
CA ASP A 482 0.92 -14.24 24.99
C ASP A 482 -0.19 -13.53 25.78
N ASP A 483 -0.02 -12.22 25.97
CA ASP A 483 -0.99 -11.33 26.60
C ASP A 483 -1.33 -10.14 25.69
N GLU A 484 -2.62 -9.87 25.49
CA GLU A 484 -3.11 -8.84 24.57
C GLU A 484 -2.68 -7.42 24.99
N VAL A 485 -2.59 -7.12 26.29
CA VAL A 485 -2.20 -5.80 26.78
C VAL A 485 -0.72 -5.56 26.48
N GLU A 486 0.14 -6.54 26.73
CA GLU A 486 1.57 -6.43 26.42
C GLU A 486 1.83 -6.38 24.91
N LEU A 487 1.09 -7.15 24.10
CA LEU A 487 1.18 -7.06 22.64
C LEU A 487 0.74 -5.67 22.13
N PHE A 488 -0.37 -5.10 22.62
CA PHE A 488 -0.77 -3.74 22.25
C PHE A 488 0.26 -2.69 22.71
N ARG A 489 0.86 -2.84 23.90
CA ARG A 489 1.95 -1.97 24.41
C ARG A 489 3.19 -2.00 23.53
N ALA A 490 3.49 -3.12 22.86
CA ALA A 490 4.62 -3.25 21.95
C ALA A 490 4.43 -2.50 20.61
N VAL A 491 3.20 -2.40 20.09
CA VAL A 491 2.87 -1.84 18.75
C VAL A 491 3.56 -0.48 18.46
N PRO A 492 3.57 0.53 19.36
CA PRO A 492 4.24 1.81 19.10
C PRO A 492 5.77 1.72 18.87
N GLY A 493 6.43 0.71 19.45
CA GLY A 493 7.87 0.47 19.31
C GLY A 493 8.27 -0.29 18.05
N LEU A 494 7.32 -0.90 17.34
CA LEU A 494 7.54 -1.72 16.14
C LEU A 494 7.37 -0.93 14.83
N LYS A 495 7.07 0.36 14.93
CA LYS A 495 6.81 1.29 13.83
C LYS A 495 7.96 1.34 12.82
N LEU A 496 7.66 1.06 11.57
CA LEU A 496 8.60 1.19 10.46
C LEU A 496 8.45 2.55 9.76
N LYS A 497 9.42 2.85 8.91
CA LYS A 497 9.34 3.93 7.94
C LYS A 497 9.81 3.42 6.59
N ILE A 498 9.09 3.81 5.55
CA ILE A 498 9.38 3.56 4.14
C ILE A 498 9.33 4.93 3.47
N ALA A 499 10.39 5.31 2.76
CA ALA A 499 10.58 6.66 2.23
C ALA A 499 10.37 7.79 3.28
N GLY A 500 10.78 7.59 4.53
CA GLY A 500 10.64 8.59 5.61
C GLY A 500 9.23 8.68 6.23
N LYS A 501 8.25 7.94 5.70
CA LYS A 501 6.86 7.91 6.18
C LYS A 501 6.53 6.53 6.75
N SER A 502 5.75 6.49 7.83
CA SER A 502 5.18 5.22 8.31
C SER A 502 3.89 4.89 7.59
N LEU A 503 3.62 3.59 7.48
CA LEU A 503 2.42 3.05 6.85
C LEU A 503 1.15 3.63 7.50
N PRO A 504 0.11 4.00 6.72
CA PRO A 504 -1.16 4.49 7.28
C PRO A 504 -1.80 3.49 8.25
N THR A 505 -1.72 2.21 7.93
CA THR A 505 -2.14 1.05 8.74
C THR A 505 -1.37 0.96 10.07
N GLU A 506 -0.04 1.08 10.05
CA GLU A 506 0.74 1.17 11.30
C GLU A 506 0.39 2.43 12.10
N LYS A 507 0.25 3.60 11.46
CA LYS A 507 -0.18 4.84 12.14
C LYS A 507 -1.55 4.67 12.81
N PHE A 508 -2.45 3.89 12.20
CA PHE A 508 -3.76 3.53 12.75
C PHE A 508 -3.60 2.62 13.98
N ALA A 509 -2.94 1.46 13.82
CA ALA A 509 -2.67 0.50 14.87
C ALA A 509 -2.00 1.14 16.10
N ILE A 510 -0.97 1.96 15.88
CA ILE A 510 -0.27 2.72 16.91
C ILE A 510 -1.19 3.74 17.60
N ARG A 511 -2.13 4.35 16.89
CA ARG A 511 -3.07 5.30 17.49
C ARG A 511 -4.05 4.59 18.41
N LYS A 512 -4.65 3.48 17.94
CA LYS A 512 -5.59 2.66 18.71
C LYS A 512 -4.91 2.01 19.93
N SER A 513 -3.66 1.56 19.80
CA SER A 513 -2.93 0.90 20.89
C SER A 513 -2.50 1.84 22.03
N ARG A 514 -2.52 3.17 21.85
CA ARG A 514 -2.14 4.14 22.90
C ARG A 514 -2.91 3.99 24.20
N ARG A 515 -4.20 3.58 24.15
CA ARG A 515 -5.02 3.38 25.35
C ARG A 515 -4.48 2.25 26.26
N TYR A 516 -3.61 1.39 25.74
CA TYR A 516 -2.93 0.33 26.49
C TYR A 516 -1.65 0.77 27.22
N LEU A 517 -1.14 1.98 26.94
CA LEU A 517 0.03 2.54 27.66
C LEU A 517 -0.31 2.95 29.11
N SER A 518 -1.60 3.06 29.45
CA SER A 518 -2.05 3.23 30.83
C SER A 518 -1.73 1.98 31.67
N PRO A 519 -1.34 2.13 32.96
CA PRO A 519 -1.27 1.00 33.90
C PRO A 519 -2.62 0.28 34.08
N LYS A 520 -3.73 0.99 33.90
CA LYS A 520 -5.10 0.45 33.87
C LYS A 520 -5.70 0.77 32.49
N PRO A 521 -5.48 -0.09 31.49
CA PRO A 521 -5.92 0.17 30.13
C PRO A 521 -7.42 -0.07 29.97
N ILE A 522 -8.05 0.72 29.09
CA ILE A 522 -9.45 0.50 28.67
C ILE A 522 -9.39 -0.28 27.36
N SER A 523 -10.05 -1.44 27.29
CA SER A 523 -9.96 -2.32 26.12
C SER A 523 -10.60 -1.72 24.86
N LEU A 524 -10.12 -2.12 23.69
CA LEU A 524 -10.84 -1.95 22.42
C LEU A 524 -12.01 -2.95 22.37
N PRO A 525 -13.23 -2.57 21.95
CA PRO A 525 -14.39 -3.44 22.03
C PRO A 525 -14.34 -4.61 21.04
N ILE A 526 -14.02 -4.33 19.76
CA ILE A 526 -13.96 -5.33 18.67
C ILE A 526 -12.86 -4.98 17.64
N PRO A 527 -11.58 -4.88 18.05
CA PRO A 527 -10.50 -4.33 17.21
C PRO A 527 -10.23 -5.12 15.92
N ALA A 528 -10.51 -6.44 15.90
CA ALA A 528 -10.40 -7.25 14.69
C ALA A 528 -11.47 -6.87 13.63
N LEU A 529 -12.68 -6.52 14.07
CA LEU A 529 -13.78 -6.09 13.20
C LEU A 529 -13.62 -4.65 12.72
N GLU A 530 -13.04 -3.78 13.56
CA GLU A 530 -12.59 -2.45 13.15
C GLU A 530 -11.57 -2.53 12.00
N MET A 531 -10.54 -3.37 12.14
CA MET A 531 -9.56 -3.59 11.06
C MET A 531 -10.19 -4.26 9.83
N MET A 532 -11.17 -5.15 10.01
CA MET A 532 -11.92 -5.74 8.88
C MET A 532 -12.62 -4.67 8.03
N TYR A 533 -13.11 -3.57 8.64
CA TYR A 533 -13.64 -2.42 7.88
C TYR A 533 -12.56 -1.68 7.09
N ILE A 534 -11.39 -1.45 7.70
CA ILE A 534 -10.24 -0.83 7.02
C ILE A 534 -9.81 -1.65 5.78
N TRP A 535 -9.98 -2.97 5.80
CA TRP A 535 -9.69 -3.86 4.67
C TRP A 535 -10.87 -4.19 3.76
N ASN A 536 -12.00 -3.49 3.91
CA ASN A 536 -13.25 -3.70 3.14
C ASN A 536 -13.82 -5.14 3.25
N GLY A 537 -13.53 -5.85 4.34
CA GLY A 537 -13.97 -7.24 4.56
C GLY A 537 -15.49 -7.40 4.68
N TYR A 538 -16.22 -6.33 5.04
CA TYR A 538 -17.69 -6.33 5.05
C TYR A 538 -18.28 -6.60 3.65
N ALA A 539 -17.61 -6.18 2.58
CA ALA A 539 -18.02 -6.49 1.21
C ALA A 539 -17.84 -7.97 0.82
N VAL A 540 -17.02 -8.72 1.55
CA VAL A 540 -16.83 -10.18 1.39
C VAL A 540 -17.90 -10.94 2.17
N ILE A 541 -18.02 -10.72 3.48
CA ILE A 541 -19.04 -11.41 4.28
C ILE A 541 -20.45 -11.06 3.81
N GLY A 542 -20.68 -9.84 3.29
CA GLY A 542 -21.96 -9.39 2.74
C GLY A 542 -22.43 -10.15 1.49
N LYS A 543 -21.66 -11.10 0.97
CA LYS A 543 -22.09 -12.07 -0.05
C LYS A 543 -22.66 -13.37 0.53
N GLN A 544 -22.52 -13.57 1.84
CA GLN A 544 -22.91 -14.77 2.59
C GLN A 544 -23.71 -14.35 3.85
N PRO A 545 -25.05 -14.42 3.83
CA PRO A 545 -25.89 -13.97 4.94
C PRO A 545 -25.49 -14.56 6.29
N GLU A 546 -25.14 -15.85 6.33
CA GLU A 546 -24.75 -16.59 7.54
C GLU A 546 -23.46 -16.04 8.18
N LEU A 547 -22.49 -15.62 7.36
CA LEU A 547 -21.29 -14.95 7.86
C LEU A 547 -21.62 -13.55 8.37
N THR A 548 -22.48 -12.82 7.66
CA THR A 548 -22.87 -11.46 8.05
C THR A 548 -23.67 -11.43 9.35
N ASP A 549 -24.62 -12.36 9.53
CA ASP A 549 -25.38 -12.55 10.77
C ASP A 549 -24.48 -13.00 11.93
N GLY A 550 -23.53 -13.91 11.68
CA GLY A 550 -22.55 -14.33 12.69
C GLY A 550 -21.73 -13.16 13.21
N ILE A 551 -21.23 -12.30 12.32
CA ILE A 551 -20.52 -11.06 12.69
C ILE A 551 -21.46 -10.05 13.37
N LEU A 552 -22.69 -9.87 12.89
CA LEU A 552 -23.68 -8.99 13.51
C LEU A 552 -23.99 -9.40 14.96
N GLY A 553 -24.06 -10.71 15.23
CA GLY A 553 -24.24 -11.26 16.57
C GLY A 553 -23.07 -10.96 17.52
N ILE A 554 -21.84 -10.87 17.00
CA ILE A 554 -20.66 -10.45 17.77
C ILE A 554 -20.72 -8.94 18.06
N ILE A 555 -21.05 -8.12 17.06
CA ILE A 555 -21.17 -6.67 17.19
C ILE A 555 -22.28 -6.28 18.18
N THR A 556 -23.44 -6.95 18.11
CA THR A 556 -24.57 -6.70 19.01
C THR A 556 -24.22 -7.02 20.47
N LYS A 557 -23.47 -8.10 20.72
CA LYS A 557 -22.95 -8.41 22.07
C LYS A 557 -21.97 -7.33 22.57
N ALA A 558 -21.13 -6.79 21.69
CA ALA A 558 -20.22 -5.70 22.06
C ALA A 558 -20.99 -4.40 22.38
N GLU A 559 -22.04 -4.08 21.63
CA GLU A 559 -22.97 -2.97 21.90
C GLU A 559 -23.60 -3.10 23.29
N GLU A 560 -24.22 -4.25 23.59
CA GLU A 560 -24.80 -4.53 24.92
C GLU A 560 -23.77 -4.45 26.06
N MET A 561 -22.52 -4.81 25.80
CA MET A 561 -21.44 -4.72 26.80
C MET A 561 -20.97 -3.29 27.04
N LEU A 562 -21.02 -2.41 26.03
CA LEU A 562 -20.75 -0.98 26.18
C LEU A 562 -21.90 -0.30 26.95
N GLU A 563 -23.16 -0.58 26.59
CA GLU A 563 -24.35 -0.02 27.27
C GLU A 563 -24.43 -0.39 28.76
N LYS A 564 -23.97 -1.59 29.13
CA LYS A 564 -23.91 -2.06 30.53
C LYS A 564 -22.60 -1.69 31.24
N GLY A 565 -21.63 -1.12 30.52
CA GLY A 565 -20.31 -0.78 31.02
C GLY A 565 -20.26 0.57 31.75
N PRO A 566 -19.21 0.83 32.54
CA PRO A 566 -19.00 2.16 33.10
C PRO A 566 -18.62 3.16 32.00
N GLU A 567 -19.27 4.33 32.00
CA GLU A 567 -18.90 5.44 31.13
C GLU A 567 -17.44 5.84 31.37
N ASN A 568 -16.70 6.05 30.30
CA ASN A 568 -15.29 6.40 30.32
C ASN A 568 -14.96 7.38 29.18
N GLU A 569 -13.71 7.82 29.12
CA GLU A 569 -13.32 8.89 28.20
C GLU A 569 -13.54 8.57 26.71
N TYR A 570 -13.62 7.28 26.35
CA TYR A 570 -13.77 6.76 24.99
C TYR A 570 -15.18 6.26 24.66
N SER A 571 -16.14 6.25 25.61
CA SER A 571 -17.44 5.57 25.44
C SER A 571 -18.16 5.97 24.13
N VAL A 572 -18.22 7.27 23.82
CA VAL A 572 -18.87 7.76 22.59
C VAL A 572 -18.13 7.30 21.32
N ASP A 573 -16.79 7.30 21.32
CA ASP A 573 -15.98 6.83 20.20
C ASP A 573 -16.18 5.31 19.98
N ASP A 574 -16.14 4.51 21.06
CA ASP A 574 -16.36 3.06 21.04
C ASP A 574 -17.81 2.69 20.62
N GLU A 575 -18.82 3.43 21.09
CA GLU A 575 -20.23 3.31 20.66
C GLU A 575 -20.40 3.63 19.17
N CYS A 576 -19.85 4.76 18.70
CA CYS A 576 -19.95 5.17 17.29
C CYS A 576 -19.26 4.17 16.34
N LEU A 577 -18.14 3.58 16.78
CA LEU A 577 -17.50 2.47 16.08
C LEU A 577 -18.43 1.25 15.97
N VAL A 578 -19.04 0.83 17.08
CA VAL A 578 -19.98 -0.32 17.07
C VAL A 578 -21.18 -0.04 16.18
N LYS A 579 -21.77 1.16 16.20
CA LYS A 579 -22.84 1.57 15.28
C LYS A 579 -22.41 1.53 13.81
N LEU A 580 -21.18 1.96 13.48
CA LEU A 580 -20.66 1.92 12.10
C LEU A 580 -20.59 0.48 11.58
N LEU A 581 -20.00 -0.41 12.37
CA LEU A 581 -19.82 -1.82 12.02
C LEU A 581 -21.17 -2.56 11.98
N LYS A 582 -22.10 -2.23 12.88
CA LYS A 582 -23.47 -2.76 12.88
C LYS A 582 -24.24 -2.33 11.63
N GLY A 583 -24.16 -1.04 11.27
CA GLY A 583 -24.78 -0.49 10.06
C GLY A 583 -24.32 -1.17 8.78
N LEU A 584 -23.03 -1.55 8.68
CA LEU A 584 -22.51 -2.33 7.56
C LEU A 584 -23.12 -3.73 7.45
N CYS A 585 -23.21 -4.48 8.55
CA CYS A 585 -23.89 -5.77 8.56
C CYS A 585 -25.38 -5.63 8.18
N LEU A 586 -26.09 -4.69 8.80
CA LEU A 586 -27.51 -4.44 8.52
C LEU A 586 -27.75 -4.06 7.05
N LYS A 587 -26.87 -3.25 6.46
CA LYS A 587 -26.88 -2.91 5.04
C LYS A 587 -26.82 -4.16 4.16
N TYR A 588 -25.83 -5.04 4.36
CA TYR A 588 -25.68 -6.25 3.55
C TYR A 588 -26.79 -7.29 3.78
N LEU A 589 -27.45 -7.27 4.94
CA LEU A 589 -28.66 -8.07 5.23
C LEU A 589 -29.96 -7.44 4.70
N GLY A 590 -29.89 -6.33 3.96
CA GLY A 590 -31.07 -5.63 3.42
C GLY A 590 -31.90 -4.88 4.47
N ARG A 591 -31.43 -4.75 5.71
CA ARG A 591 -32.08 -4.01 6.82
C ARG A 591 -31.76 -2.51 6.71
N VAL A 592 -32.14 -1.94 5.57
CA VAL A 592 -31.66 -0.64 5.08
C VAL A 592 -31.99 0.53 6.02
N GLN A 593 -33.21 0.59 6.57
CA GLN A 593 -33.57 1.68 7.49
C GLN A 593 -32.70 1.65 8.76
N GLU A 594 -32.52 0.48 9.35
CA GLU A 594 -31.70 0.33 10.56
C GLU A 594 -30.23 0.66 10.27
N ALA A 595 -29.72 0.32 9.08
CA ALA A 595 -28.39 0.72 8.64
C ALA A 595 -28.25 2.25 8.53
N GLU A 596 -29.22 2.92 7.91
CA GLU A 596 -29.29 4.38 7.81
C GLU A 596 -29.33 5.04 9.21
N ASP A 597 -30.16 4.54 10.13
CA ASP A 597 -30.28 5.06 11.49
C ASP A 597 -28.95 4.92 12.27
N ASN A 598 -28.26 3.78 12.12
CA ASN A 598 -26.93 3.55 12.69
C ASN A 598 -25.91 4.58 12.15
N PHE A 599 -25.82 4.78 10.84
CA PHE A 599 -24.89 5.76 10.24
C PHE A 599 -25.21 7.21 10.63
N ARG A 600 -26.50 7.57 10.72
CA ARG A 600 -26.94 8.91 11.16
C ARG A 600 -26.63 9.18 12.64
N SER A 601 -26.73 8.18 13.50
CA SER A 601 -26.44 8.30 14.94
C SER A 601 -24.99 8.73 15.22
N ILE A 602 -24.05 8.33 14.36
CA ILE A 602 -22.63 8.71 14.43
C ILE A 602 -22.47 10.21 14.16
N SER A 603 -23.12 10.72 13.11
CA SER A 603 -23.10 12.15 12.76
C SER A 603 -23.73 13.02 13.84
N PHE A 604 -24.79 12.53 14.52
CA PHE A 604 -25.39 13.23 15.65
C PHE A 604 -24.44 13.39 16.85
N ASN A 605 -23.46 12.50 17.01
CA ASN A 605 -22.47 12.53 18.08
C ASN A 605 -21.11 13.14 17.65
N GLU A 606 -21.00 13.76 16.46
CA GLU A 606 -19.77 14.38 15.94
C GLU A 606 -19.02 15.24 16.97
N LYS A 607 -19.73 16.13 17.67
CA LYS A 607 -19.13 17.06 18.65
C LYS A 607 -18.67 16.40 19.96
N LYS A 608 -18.99 15.12 20.17
CA LYS A 608 -18.66 14.35 21.37
C LYS A 608 -17.51 13.35 21.15
N ILE A 609 -17.24 12.97 19.90
CA ILE A 609 -16.11 12.11 19.52
C ILE A 609 -14.81 12.85 19.80
N LYS A 610 -13.85 12.19 20.46
CA LYS A 610 -12.60 12.82 20.94
C LYS A 610 -11.35 12.34 20.23
N TYR A 611 -11.36 11.11 19.71
CA TYR A 611 -10.17 10.41 19.27
C TYR A 611 -10.32 9.91 17.83
N ASP A 612 -11.39 9.13 17.57
CA ASP A 612 -11.64 8.43 16.33
C ASP A 612 -12.47 9.25 15.33
N HIS A 613 -12.01 10.47 15.09
CA HIS A 613 -12.56 11.42 14.10
C HIS A 613 -12.72 10.86 12.68
N TYR A 614 -12.11 9.70 12.37
CA TYR A 614 -12.30 9.02 11.09
C TYR A 614 -13.71 8.44 10.93
N LEU A 615 -14.43 8.19 12.04
CA LEU A 615 -15.77 7.61 12.06
C LEU A 615 -16.78 8.48 11.29
N ILE A 616 -16.69 9.81 11.38
CA ILE A 616 -17.63 10.73 10.73
C ILE A 616 -17.55 10.69 9.18
N PRO A 617 -16.40 10.98 8.53
CA PRO A 617 -16.32 10.91 7.07
C PRO A 617 -16.56 9.50 6.52
N ASN A 618 -16.28 8.45 7.32
CA ASN A 618 -16.59 7.07 6.94
C ASN A 618 -18.10 6.76 7.07
N ALA A 619 -18.79 7.20 8.12
CA ALA A 619 -20.24 7.06 8.23
C ALA A 619 -20.99 7.81 7.12
N LEU A 620 -20.53 9.00 6.75
CA LEU A 620 -21.06 9.76 5.60
C LEU A 620 -20.82 9.03 4.27
N LEU A 621 -19.66 8.40 4.09
CA LEU A 621 -19.36 7.57 2.92
C LEU A 621 -20.27 6.33 2.84
N GLU A 622 -20.42 5.56 3.92
CA GLU A 622 -21.26 4.36 3.90
C GLU A 622 -22.75 4.68 3.74
N LEU A 623 -23.24 5.78 4.34
CA LEU A 623 -24.58 6.30 4.10
C LEU A 623 -24.79 6.75 2.65
N ALA A 624 -23.79 7.40 2.05
CA ALA A 624 -23.87 7.77 0.63
C ALA A 624 -23.88 6.55 -0.29
N LEU A 625 -23.10 5.50 0.01
CA LEU A 625 -23.12 4.24 -0.74
C LEU A 625 -24.48 3.54 -0.60
N LEU A 626 -25.10 3.57 0.58
CA LEU A 626 -26.47 3.08 0.80
C LEU A 626 -27.49 3.85 -0.05
N PHE A 627 -27.34 5.18 -0.17
CA PHE A 627 -28.22 6.00 -1.01
C PHE A 627 -28.02 5.75 -2.51
N MET A 628 -26.78 5.49 -2.96
CA MET A 628 -26.50 5.07 -4.34
C MET A 628 -27.19 3.74 -4.68
N GLU A 629 -27.20 2.78 -3.76
CA GLU A 629 -27.92 1.51 -3.91
C GLU A 629 -29.45 1.69 -3.96
N GLN A 630 -29.99 2.73 -3.31
CA GLN A 630 -31.39 3.16 -3.44
C GLN A 630 -31.67 4.05 -4.67
N GLY A 631 -30.66 4.35 -5.50
CA GLY A 631 -30.78 5.27 -6.65
C GLY A 631 -30.79 6.78 -6.30
N ARG A 632 -30.66 7.15 -5.03
CA ARG A 632 -30.66 8.54 -4.50
C ARG A 632 -29.31 9.24 -4.70
N ASN A 633 -28.83 9.25 -5.94
CA ASN A 633 -27.47 9.67 -6.30
C ASN A 633 -27.16 11.14 -5.98
N GLU A 634 -28.13 12.06 -6.09
CA GLU A 634 -27.95 13.48 -5.77
C GLU A 634 -27.72 13.72 -4.28
N GLU A 635 -28.40 12.96 -3.41
CA GLU A 635 -28.19 13.00 -1.97
C GLU A 635 -26.84 12.37 -1.59
N ALA A 636 -26.49 11.23 -2.21
CA ALA A 636 -25.19 10.60 -2.04
C ALA A 636 -24.03 11.55 -2.41
N VAL A 637 -24.10 12.25 -3.55
CA VAL A 637 -23.06 13.21 -3.96
C VAL A 637 -22.91 14.36 -2.95
N LYS A 638 -24.00 14.86 -2.35
CA LYS A 638 -23.93 15.89 -1.30
C LYS A 638 -23.21 15.38 -0.04
N LEU A 639 -23.51 14.15 0.39
CA LEU A 639 -22.84 13.51 1.54
C LEU A 639 -21.34 13.28 1.27
N LEU A 640 -21.01 12.80 0.07
CA LEU A 640 -19.63 12.53 -0.34
C LEU A 640 -18.78 13.80 -0.43
N GLU A 641 -19.30 14.89 -1.02
CA GLU A 641 -18.60 16.18 -1.04
C GLU A 641 -18.47 16.77 0.38
N THR A 642 -19.48 16.60 1.24
CA THR A 642 -19.40 17.00 2.66
C THR A 642 -18.27 16.26 3.39
N ALA A 643 -18.20 14.93 3.24
CA ALA A 643 -17.14 14.10 3.82
C ALA A 643 -15.73 14.50 3.32
N LYS A 644 -15.60 14.88 2.04
CA LYS A 644 -14.34 15.27 1.39
C LYS A 644 -13.84 16.67 1.74
N GLN A 645 -14.75 17.59 2.03
CA GLN A 645 -14.43 19.01 2.17
C GLN A 645 -14.24 19.44 3.63
N ASN A 646 -15.04 18.87 4.54
CA ASN A 646 -15.14 19.35 5.93
C ASN A 646 -14.20 18.64 6.91
N TYR A 647 -13.72 17.44 6.62
CA TYR A 647 -12.91 16.62 7.53
C TYR A 647 -11.48 16.44 7.01
N LYS A 648 -10.48 16.58 7.91
CA LYS A 648 -9.04 16.48 7.60
C LYS A 648 -8.21 16.02 8.80
N ASN A 649 -7.01 15.54 8.56
CA ASN A 649 -6.01 15.03 9.51
C ASN A 649 -6.48 13.81 10.35
N TYR A 650 -7.43 13.03 9.84
CA TYR A 650 -7.96 11.86 10.52
C TYR A 650 -7.20 10.57 10.17
N SER A 651 -7.49 9.48 10.87
CA SER A 651 -6.92 8.16 10.59
C SER A 651 -7.40 7.63 9.23
N MET A 652 -6.50 7.12 8.39
CA MET A 652 -6.83 6.55 7.06
C MET A 652 -7.56 7.56 6.12
N GLU A 653 -7.20 8.84 6.19
CA GLU A 653 -7.78 9.91 5.37
C GLU A 653 -7.60 9.68 3.87
N SER A 654 -6.38 9.34 3.43
CA SER A 654 -6.08 9.06 2.02
C SER A 654 -6.97 7.94 1.46
N ARG A 655 -7.04 6.77 2.12
CA ARG A 655 -7.97 5.69 1.75
C ARG A 655 -9.42 6.15 1.67
N THR A 656 -9.89 6.90 2.67
CA THR A 656 -11.29 7.37 2.71
C THR A 656 -11.57 8.32 1.54
N HIS A 657 -10.61 9.20 1.19
CA HIS A 657 -10.71 10.06 0.01
C HIS A 657 -10.72 9.29 -1.32
N PHE A 658 -9.99 8.17 -1.46
CA PHE A 658 -10.08 7.33 -2.65
C PHE A 658 -11.47 6.73 -2.83
N ARG A 659 -12.02 6.15 -1.77
CA ARG A 659 -13.37 5.55 -1.79
C ARG A 659 -14.43 6.61 -2.09
N ILE A 660 -14.33 7.79 -1.50
CA ILE A 660 -15.19 8.94 -1.80
C ILE A 660 -15.07 9.37 -3.27
N GLN A 661 -13.85 9.50 -3.80
CA GLN A 661 -13.63 9.90 -5.19
C GLN A 661 -14.23 8.87 -6.17
N ALA A 662 -14.04 7.57 -5.91
CA ALA A 662 -14.64 6.50 -6.69
C ALA A 662 -16.18 6.53 -6.65
N ALA A 663 -16.76 6.73 -5.47
CA ALA A 663 -18.21 6.85 -5.28
C ALA A 663 -18.80 8.08 -6.02
N ILE A 664 -18.13 9.24 -5.96
CA ILE A 664 -18.56 10.45 -6.69
C ILE A 664 -18.54 10.22 -8.20
N LEU A 665 -17.51 9.58 -8.74
CA LEU A 665 -17.41 9.26 -10.17
C LEU A 665 -18.53 8.29 -10.60
N GLN A 666 -18.78 7.25 -9.81
CA GLN A 666 -19.85 6.29 -10.07
C GLN A 666 -21.23 6.98 -10.04
N ALA A 667 -21.56 7.73 -8.98
CA ALA A 667 -22.85 8.40 -8.84
C ALA A 667 -23.11 9.43 -9.96
N LYS A 668 -22.09 10.21 -10.36
CA LYS A 668 -22.22 11.18 -11.47
C LYS A 668 -22.44 10.48 -12.81
N SER A 669 -21.72 9.39 -13.10
CA SER A 669 -21.93 8.61 -14.32
C SER A 669 -23.35 8.01 -14.38
N SER A 670 -23.90 7.53 -13.27
CA SER A 670 -25.29 7.08 -13.19
C SER A 670 -26.31 8.19 -13.49
N LEU A 671 -26.09 9.41 -12.98
CA LEU A 671 -26.94 10.57 -13.26
C LEU A 671 -26.89 11.00 -14.73
N GLU A 672 -25.69 11.03 -15.33
CA GLU A 672 -25.52 11.37 -16.75
C GLU A 672 -26.20 10.35 -17.68
N ASN A 673 -26.08 9.05 -17.36
CA ASN A 673 -26.75 7.99 -18.10
C ASN A 673 -28.29 8.02 -17.93
N GLY A 674 -28.78 8.28 -16.71
CA GLY A 674 -30.22 8.45 -16.46
C GLY A 674 -30.83 9.60 -17.25
N ASN A 675 -30.17 10.76 -17.28
CA ASN A 675 -30.59 11.90 -18.08
C ASN A 675 -30.59 11.60 -19.59
N ARG A 676 -29.59 10.87 -20.11
CA ARG A 676 -29.58 10.42 -21.51
C ARG A 676 -30.75 9.49 -21.83
N SER A 677 -31.10 8.55 -20.94
CA SER A 677 -32.28 7.70 -21.13
C SER A 677 -33.59 8.50 -21.11
N MET A 678 -33.74 9.47 -20.21
CA MET A 678 -34.95 10.31 -20.14
C MET A 678 -35.12 11.15 -21.42
N VAL A 679 -34.06 11.80 -21.91
CA VAL A 679 -34.11 12.57 -23.16
C VAL A 679 -34.48 11.69 -24.35
N SER A 680 -33.97 10.45 -24.41
CA SER A 680 -34.37 9.49 -25.45
C SER A 680 -35.84 9.05 -25.34
N SER A 681 -36.40 8.95 -24.13
CA SER A 681 -37.81 8.57 -23.92
C SER A 681 -38.83 9.70 -24.10
N VAL A 682 -38.40 10.96 -24.06
CA VAL A 682 -39.23 12.15 -24.34
C VAL A 682 -39.22 12.52 -25.84
N SER A 683 -38.45 11.78 -26.65
CA SER A 683 -38.27 12.00 -28.09
C SER A 683 -38.97 10.96 -28.98
N LEU A 684 -39.98 10.25 -28.45
CA LEU A 684 -40.79 9.22 -29.12
C LEU A 684 -42.29 9.54 -29.05
#